data_AF-A0AAT9GPY2-F1
#
_entry.id   AF-A0AAT9GPY2-F1
#
_cell.length_a   1.000
_cell.length_b   1.000
_cell.length_c   1.000
_cell.angle_alpha   90.00
_cell.angle_beta   90.00
_cell.angle_gamma   90.00
#
_symmetry.space_group_name_H-M   'P 1'
#
loop_
_entity.id
_entity.type
_entity.pdbx_description
1 polymer ?
#
loop_
_entity_poly.entity_id
_entity_poly.type
_entity_poly.pdbx_seq_one_letter_code
_entity_poly.pdbx_strand_id
1 'polypeptide(L)'
;MKIHLLFLILILMSLIPISYSTQLTAEPRYIPSNKYAIGVSSISSTPISTNEVLGYVNISSIDTSSASLQFNAVIKATNYFGQIYDYWVQNIIEFNNNQIYFNDEIWNFTYSYANISSNLIHGNGNVYSTNINGHVVTYYSYSTSPQYYSTHLTYILFISLSYSTSYLTITIGYGTPSNPTSTPYDEVTIQVQNLQSATICISSSYTGAGLPYSIELVWGGSGNGGSASFSEMDSLLGIFYEVQPNLYSPFPQVYDYGFDTEESATNLQASLGNKGFVQITLGTPNPTFLTSFFTPLIPGWTEVTVIANSTYNINGYNFSYNMLKNYDPSDHYGLSCYISFTSPSSLSVIIYPIVKQNYFITPYMVTVIEPYSNQEYNTTETTFSLTNNYYLLVVHYKIQPKKLFLYINIPMWGLVNGTLMLVRSGFYYYGTIILLPPVNYTYISSLERYALYPNVTYIQITQNVSIYVNQVLQYYVEINSAYPLYAFINGHKLTLFSNWFNASCVVNIPKQTYYINSFQREILLNPTSFQILSPINYTAKWLTQYFVNITTEYPLLAKINNNIINLSSGWYNESLRIVIFYQIYNVSYGQREVLLNPINITVTSSFNYTANWLTQYLIQVSFPVNATINGKTFVFNTGWYNESEKIEITQNTQYVGKFERIYIYNKTPIIIIVNSPKKIIINATVQFYVYFEMSVIGELNGSKENFTSNWYNIYSLITLNQTYFKYISITQRIMYIPSDIKFIVTQPYNITFLKIMQYYIFFNSSFPLVGIVNGKQITLNNGWFNNSERIEIPFQYKMISTEERYALLNPENLTINKSFTYYAKWGIQYLITVKSNLPVHAFVNNTNESLLTGWYNEYDIIRIINITYYINSTTRYAIYNATPSLNISVKSPLNITVYYLQQYLVNINGKTFWAFKGSKITLYEVVPFYYSAKWIGTYTTNNNATITVESPVNEKIVLKLNLLNIISTLLTIVTAIVIISKKRFK
;
A
#
# COMPACT_ATOMS: atom_id res chain seq x y z
N MET A 1 80.22 -25.36 -3.04
CA MET A 1 79.22 -26.05 -3.88
C MET A 1 77.81 -25.45 -3.75
N LYS A 2 77.37 -25.01 -2.56
CA LYS A 2 76.03 -24.44 -2.34
C LYS A 2 75.76 -23.04 -2.97
N ILE A 3 76.79 -22.23 -3.23
CA ILE A 3 76.62 -20.88 -3.81
C ILE A 3 76.40 -20.91 -5.34
N HIS A 4 76.83 -21.95 -6.04
CA HIS A 4 76.73 -22.03 -7.50
C HIS A 4 75.40 -22.61 -8.00
N LEU A 5 74.69 -23.38 -7.17
CA LEU A 5 73.36 -23.91 -7.51
C LEU A 5 72.27 -22.83 -7.40
N LEU A 6 72.43 -21.91 -6.44
CA LEU A 6 71.50 -20.79 -6.24
C LEU A 6 71.53 -19.78 -7.41
N PHE A 7 72.71 -19.57 -8.00
CA PHE A 7 72.90 -18.64 -9.11
C PHE A 7 72.35 -19.18 -10.44
N LEU A 8 72.35 -20.51 -10.62
CA LEU A 8 71.79 -21.16 -11.81
C LEU A 8 70.26 -21.22 -11.79
N ILE A 9 69.66 -21.39 -10.60
CA ILE A 9 68.19 -21.45 -10.42
C ILE A 9 67.55 -20.06 -10.64
N LEU A 10 68.21 -18.97 -10.24
CA LEU A 10 67.72 -17.61 -10.49
C LEU A 10 67.69 -17.24 -11.98
N ILE A 11 68.58 -17.80 -12.80
CA ILE A 11 68.64 -17.53 -14.25
C ILE A 11 67.54 -18.30 -15.00
N LEU A 12 67.21 -19.53 -14.57
CA LEU A 12 66.20 -20.38 -15.21
C LEU A 12 64.74 -19.93 -14.97
N MET A 13 64.46 -19.22 -13.88
CA MET A 13 63.12 -18.68 -13.59
C MET A 13 62.73 -17.47 -14.45
N SER A 14 63.66 -16.92 -15.25
CA SER A 14 63.44 -15.67 -16.02
C SER A 14 62.95 -15.85 -17.46
N LEU A 15 62.61 -17.07 -17.91
CA LEU A 15 62.46 -17.39 -19.34
C LEU A 15 61.08 -17.93 -19.82
N ILE A 16 59.98 -17.81 -19.06
CA ILE A 16 58.65 -18.30 -19.54
C ILE A 16 57.64 -17.15 -19.70
N PRO A 17 57.13 -16.88 -20.93
CA PRO A 17 55.97 -16.02 -21.14
C PRO A 17 54.67 -16.84 -21.22
N ILE A 18 53.62 -16.40 -20.51
CA ILE A 18 52.25 -16.94 -20.67
C ILE A 18 51.33 -15.82 -21.15
N SER A 19 50.63 -16.09 -22.25
CA SER A 19 49.62 -15.23 -22.88
C SER A 19 48.20 -15.63 -22.47
N TYR A 20 47.35 -14.64 -22.21
CA TYR A 20 45.95 -14.79 -21.75
C TYR A 20 44.94 -14.90 -22.91
N SER A 21 43.88 -15.69 -22.69
CA SER A 21 42.59 -15.54 -23.38
C SER A 21 41.42 -15.68 -22.39
N THR A 22 40.40 -14.84 -22.56
CA THR A 22 39.30 -14.55 -21.62
C THR A 22 38.00 -15.30 -21.91
N GLN A 23 37.36 -15.82 -20.85
CA GLN A 23 35.90 -16.00 -20.75
C GLN A 23 35.44 -15.42 -19.40
N LEU A 24 34.33 -14.66 -19.40
CA LEU A 24 33.82 -13.86 -18.29
C LEU A 24 32.61 -14.56 -17.64
N THR A 25 32.90 -15.39 -16.63
CA THR A 25 32.07 -15.60 -15.45
C THR A 25 32.83 -14.93 -14.30
N ALA A 26 32.24 -13.96 -13.62
CA ALA A 26 32.93 -13.22 -12.56
C ALA A 26 33.01 -14.08 -11.28
N GLU A 27 33.89 -15.07 -11.31
CA GLU A 27 34.66 -15.41 -10.11
C GLU A 27 35.75 -14.33 -9.95
N PRO A 28 36.12 -13.94 -8.72
CA PRO A 28 37.25 -13.03 -8.51
C PRO A 28 38.46 -13.55 -9.28
N ARG A 29 39.07 -12.66 -10.05
CA ARG A 29 40.15 -13.02 -10.96
C ARG A 29 41.37 -13.40 -10.13
N TYR A 30 41.63 -14.70 -10.01
CA TYR A 30 42.93 -15.22 -9.59
C TYR A 30 44.02 -14.62 -10.50
N ILE A 31 44.88 -13.76 -9.93
CA ILE A 31 46.13 -13.36 -10.56
C ILE A 31 47.20 -14.26 -9.94
N PRO A 32 47.89 -15.11 -10.73
CA PRO A 32 49.03 -15.87 -10.24
C PRO A 32 50.10 -14.89 -9.78
N SER A 33 50.23 -14.75 -8.47
CA SER A 33 51.22 -13.97 -7.75
C SER A 33 51.99 -14.97 -6.89
N ASN A 34 53.31 -14.86 -6.73
CA ASN A 34 54.04 -15.73 -5.80
C ASN A 34 53.92 -15.25 -4.33
N LYS A 35 52.99 -14.34 -4.07
CA LYS A 35 52.87 -13.54 -2.85
C LYS A 35 51.40 -13.27 -2.56
N TYR A 36 50.87 -13.92 -1.53
CA TYR A 36 49.50 -13.74 -1.06
C TYR A 36 49.51 -13.43 0.42
N ALA A 37 48.60 -12.58 0.88
CA ALA A 37 48.23 -12.57 2.29
C ALA A 37 47.50 -13.90 2.59
N ILE A 38 47.91 -14.62 3.62
CA ILE A 38 47.41 -15.98 3.91
C ILE A 38 46.62 -15.98 5.21
N GLY A 39 45.40 -16.52 5.19
CA GLY A 39 44.53 -16.46 6.35
C GLY A 39 43.12 -16.98 6.05
N VAL A 40 42.12 -16.23 6.48
CA VAL A 40 40.72 -16.50 6.18
C VAL A 40 40.06 -15.24 5.66
N SER A 41 39.36 -15.33 4.54
CA SER A 41 38.61 -14.21 3.96
C SER A 41 37.25 -14.67 3.44
N SER A 42 36.33 -13.74 3.23
CA SER A 42 35.00 -14.01 2.67
C SER A 42 34.58 -12.96 1.66
N ILE A 43 34.02 -13.47 0.56
CA ILE A 43 33.19 -12.73 -0.40
C ILE A 43 31.93 -13.56 -0.62
N SER A 44 30.79 -12.92 -0.87
CA SER A 44 29.51 -13.62 -0.94
C SER A 44 28.72 -13.29 -2.20
N SER A 45 28.21 -14.31 -2.90
CA SER A 45 27.24 -14.12 -3.99
C SER A 45 25.92 -13.50 -3.51
N THR A 46 25.56 -13.72 -2.25
CA THR A 46 24.42 -13.09 -1.57
C THR A 46 24.94 -12.00 -0.62
N PRO A 47 24.74 -10.71 -0.92
CA PRO A 47 25.33 -9.63 -0.12
C PRO A 47 24.97 -9.74 1.37
N ILE A 48 25.97 -9.65 2.24
CA ILE A 48 25.83 -9.54 3.69
C ILE A 48 26.05 -8.07 4.07
N SER A 49 25.21 -7.55 4.96
CA SER A 49 25.33 -6.21 5.53
C SER A 49 25.19 -6.30 7.04
N THR A 50 26.17 -5.78 7.76
CA THR A 50 26.24 -5.80 9.22
C THR A 50 26.76 -4.48 9.75
N ASN A 51 26.57 -4.22 11.04
CA ASN A 51 27.16 -3.08 11.74
C ASN A 51 28.44 -3.47 12.47
N GLU A 52 28.70 -4.75 12.70
CA GLU A 52 29.91 -5.19 13.40
C GLU A 52 30.42 -6.53 12.85
N VAL A 53 31.75 -6.65 12.82
CA VAL A 53 32.48 -7.85 12.41
C VAL A 53 33.58 -8.16 13.43
N LEU A 54 33.82 -9.45 13.65
CA LEU A 54 34.82 -9.96 14.58
C LEU A 54 35.82 -10.88 13.87
N GLY A 55 37.10 -10.71 14.17
CA GLY A 55 38.21 -11.58 13.77
C GLY A 55 38.79 -12.30 14.98
N TYR A 56 38.51 -13.59 15.14
CA TYR A 56 39.14 -14.43 16.15
C TYR A 56 40.55 -14.82 15.72
N VAL A 57 41.49 -14.66 16.64
CA VAL A 57 42.87 -15.11 16.49
C VAL A 57 43.33 -15.83 17.74
N ASN A 58 43.92 -17.01 17.55
CA ASN A 58 44.69 -17.73 18.56
C ASN A 58 46.06 -18.07 17.96
N ILE A 59 47.15 -17.63 18.58
CA ILE A 59 48.53 -17.88 18.13
C ILE A 59 49.22 -18.73 19.17
N SER A 60 49.52 -19.98 18.78
CA SER A 60 50.25 -20.95 19.59
C SER A 60 51.77 -20.82 19.45
N SER A 61 52.25 -20.50 18.26
CA SER A 61 53.67 -20.23 17.98
C SER A 61 53.81 -19.20 16.86
N ILE A 62 54.79 -18.30 17.00
CA ILE A 62 55.17 -17.32 15.98
C ILE A 62 56.64 -16.94 16.17
N ASP A 63 57.42 -17.00 15.10
CA ASP A 63 58.77 -16.43 15.04
C ASP A 63 58.97 -15.74 13.69
N THR A 64 59.14 -14.42 13.73
CA THR A 64 59.30 -13.54 12.56
C THR A 64 60.02 -12.26 12.97
N SER A 65 60.81 -11.69 12.06
CA SER A 65 61.43 -10.38 12.29
C SER A 65 60.41 -9.24 12.22
N SER A 66 59.43 -9.36 11.31
CA SER A 66 58.42 -8.33 11.04
C SER A 66 57.26 -8.96 10.26
N ALA A 67 56.04 -8.84 10.76
CA ALA A 67 54.83 -9.30 10.07
C ALA A 67 53.59 -8.55 10.58
N SER A 68 52.48 -8.63 9.84
CA SER A 68 51.19 -8.09 10.24
C SER A 68 50.12 -9.18 10.19
N LEU A 69 49.20 -9.20 11.14
CA LEU A 69 47.90 -9.85 11.02
C LEU A 69 46.84 -8.76 10.79
N GLN A 70 46.25 -8.74 9.59
CA GLN A 70 45.37 -7.66 9.17
C GLN A 70 43.92 -8.15 9.15
N PHE A 71 43.06 -7.49 9.92
CA PHE A 71 41.61 -7.67 9.86
C PHE A 71 40.99 -6.52 9.07
N ASN A 72 40.67 -6.76 7.81
CA ASN A 72 40.21 -5.71 6.89
C ASN A 72 38.75 -5.92 6.50
N ALA A 73 37.99 -4.82 6.44
CA ALA A 73 36.58 -4.79 6.11
C ALA A 73 36.25 -3.62 5.17
N VAL A 74 35.24 -3.79 4.32
CA VAL A 74 34.75 -2.71 3.45
C VAL A 74 33.43 -2.16 3.98
N ILE A 75 33.39 -0.86 4.27
CA ILE A 75 32.18 -0.12 4.61
C ILE A 75 31.58 0.50 3.36
N LYS A 76 30.27 0.32 3.17
CA LYS A 76 29.48 0.95 2.13
C LYS A 76 28.49 1.93 2.76
N ALA A 77 28.68 3.21 2.47
CA ALA A 77 27.80 4.30 2.86
C ALA A 77 27.02 4.83 1.65
N THR A 78 25.78 5.25 1.83
CA THR A 78 24.93 5.84 0.78
C THR A 78 24.21 7.05 1.31
N ASN A 79 24.29 8.17 0.59
CA ASN A 79 23.58 9.39 0.94
C ASN A 79 22.19 9.46 0.30
N TYR A 80 21.39 10.44 0.73
CA TYR A 80 20.03 10.69 0.24
C TYR A 80 19.94 10.91 -1.28
N PHE A 81 21.03 11.30 -1.94
CA PHE A 81 21.09 11.48 -3.39
C PHE A 81 21.48 10.20 -4.15
N GLY A 82 21.65 9.07 -3.45
CA GLY A 82 22.07 7.79 -4.02
C GLY A 82 23.56 7.69 -4.34
N GLN A 83 24.39 8.61 -3.85
CA GLN A 83 25.85 8.53 -4.00
C GLN A 83 26.39 7.50 -3.00
N ILE A 84 27.26 6.62 -3.49
CA ILE A 84 27.92 5.57 -2.71
C ILE A 84 29.30 6.08 -2.28
N TYR A 85 29.67 5.81 -1.03
CA TYR A 85 30.98 6.04 -0.46
C TYR A 85 31.49 4.71 0.08
N ASP A 86 32.63 4.23 -0.43
CA ASP A 86 33.24 3.00 0.04
C ASP A 86 34.49 3.33 0.84
N TYR A 87 34.66 2.71 2.02
CA TYR A 87 35.84 2.86 2.86
C TYR A 87 36.40 1.48 3.21
N TRP A 88 37.69 1.27 2.95
CA TRP A 88 38.40 0.07 3.39
C TRP A 88 39.06 0.35 4.73
N VAL A 89 38.70 -0.44 5.73
CA VAL A 89 39.11 -0.26 7.12
C VAL A 89 39.95 -1.44 7.53
N GLN A 90 41.10 -1.18 8.13
CA GLN A 90 42.03 -2.18 8.60
C GLN A 90 42.15 -2.10 10.12
N ASN A 91 42.15 -3.24 10.79
CA ASN A 91 42.49 -3.41 12.20
C ASN A 91 43.64 -4.42 12.28
N ILE A 92 44.85 -3.92 12.51
CA ILE A 92 46.10 -4.63 12.25
C ILE A 92 46.80 -4.91 13.58
N ILE A 93 47.23 -6.15 13.79
CA ILE A 93 48.25 -6.48 14.79
C ILE A 93 49.59 -6.52 14.09
N GLU A 94 50.46 -5.59 14.44
CA GLU A 94 51.79 -5.45 13.88
C GLU A 94 52.81 -6.13 14.79
N PHE A 95 53.53 -7.11 14.28
CA PHE A 95 54.57 -7.87 14.99
C PHE A 95 55.94 -7.37 14.57
N ASN A 96 56.71 -6.86 15.53
CA ASN A 96 58.08 -6.44 15.34
C ASN A 96 58.95 -7.12 16.40
N ASN A 97 59.63 -8.20 16.00
CA ASN A 97 60.37 -9.09 16.89
C ASN A 97 59.48 -9.59 18.07
N ASN A 98 59.78 -9.17 19.30
CA ASN A 98 59.06 -9.55 20.52
C ASN A 98 58.03 -8.50 20.99
N GLN A 99 57.71 -7.53 20.14
CA GLN A 99 56.70 -6.50 20.41
C GLN A 99 55.52 -6.62 19.43
N ILE A 100 54.34 -6.29 19.93
CA ILE A 100 53.14 -6.01 19.14
C ILE A 100 52.68 -4.58 19.35
N TYR A 101 52.03 -4.02 18.34
CA TYR A 101 51.18 -2.84 18.47
C TYR A 101 50.01 -2.97 17.51
N PHE A 102 48.90 -2.34 17.87
CA PHE A 102 47.70 -2.28 17.05
C PHE A 102 47.72 -1.02 16.21
N ASN A 103 47.45 -1.18 14.91
CA ASN A 103 47.26 -0.09 13.97
C ASN A 103 45.87 -0.17 13.37
N ASP A 104 45.28 0.99 13.11
CA ASP A 104 44.17 1.08 12.18
C ASP A 104 44.53 1.95 10.98
N GLU A 105 43.95 1.59 9.85
CA GLU A 105 44.02 2.38 8.63
C GLU A 105 42.65 2.46 7.98
N ILE A 106 42.33 3.63 7.43
CA ILE A 106 41.12 3.83 6.64
C ILE A 106 41.50 4.43 5.30
N TRP A 107 41.03 3.80 4.24
CA TRP A 107 41.25 4.19 2.85
C TRP A 107 39.94 4.50 2.16
N ASN A 108 39.94 5.47 1.24
CA ASN A 108 38.75 5.81 0.46
C ASN A 108 38.69 4.94 -0.81
N PHE A 109 37.75 4.00 -0.84
CA PHE A 109 37.54 3.07 -1.96
C PHE A 109 36.39 3.51 -2.90
N THR A 110 35.85 4.72 -2.70
CA THR A 110 34.75 5.27 -3.52
C THR A 110 35.08 5.36 -5.02
N TYR A 111 36.35 5.52 -5.38
CA TYR A 111 36.88 5.37 -6.74
C TYR A 111 38.40 5.13 -6.68
N SER A 112 39.02 4.63 -7.75
CA SER A 112 40.47 4.42 -7.78
C SER A 112 41.24 5.71 -7.44
N TYR A 113 42.15 5.63 -6.48
CA TYR A 113 42.95 6.76 -5.98
C TYR A 113 42.15 7.87 -5.27
N ALA A 114 40.96 7.56 -4.73
CA ALA A 114 40.23 8.53 -3.93
C ALA A 114 41.03 8.90 -2.67
N ASN A 115 40.96 10.17 -2.30
CA ASN A 115 41.67 10.72 -1.15
C ASN A 115 40.74 10.80 0.07
N ILE A 116 41.31 10.62 1.25
CA ILE A 116 40.69 11.03 2.51
C ILE A 116 41.05 12.48 2.82
N SER A 117 40.02 13.31 3.08
CA SER A 117 40.20 14.70 3.46
C SER A 117 40.43 14.81 4.97
N SER A 118 41.55 15.40 5.39
CA SER A 118 41.87 15.67 6.81
C SER A 118 40.85 16.58 7.52
N ASN A 119 40.05 17.34 6.77
CA ASN A 119 38.99 18.18 7.33
C ASN A 119 37.67 17.42 7.58
N LEU A 120 37.55 16.19 7.08
CA LEU A 120 36.32 15.40 7.12
C LEU A 120 36.47 14.11 7.94
N ILE A 121 37.68 13.79 8.41
CA ILE A 121 37.94 12.60 9.23
C ILE A 121 38.58 13.01 10.56
N HIS A 122 38.12 12.44 11.67
CA HIS A 122 38.63 12.71 13.01
C HIS A 122 38.68 11.44 13.83
N GLY A 123 39.81 11.20 14.50
CA GLY A 123 40.02 10.12 15.48
C GLY A 123 41.37 10.37 16.18
N ASN A 124 42.00 9.35 16.75
CA ASN A 124 43.29 9.47 17.44
C ASN A 124 44.50 9.64 16.48
N GLY A 125 44.33 9.28 15.21
CA GLY A 125 45.31 9.28 14.14
C GLY A 125 45.39 10.54 13.31
N ASN A 126 46.11 10.44 12.19
CA ASN A 126 46.30 11.51 11.22
C ASN A 126 46.09 11.01 9.79
N VAL A 127 45.85 11.94 8.87
CA VAL A 127 45.82 11.65 7.44
C VAL A 127 47.24 11.72 6.87
N TYR A 128 47.72 10.61 6.35
CA TYR A 128 49.00 10.47 5.68
C TYR A 128 48.82 10.42 4.17
N SER A 129 49.89 10.66 3.42
CA SER A 129 49.92 10.55 1.96
C SER A 129 50.96 9.53 1.54
N THR A 130 50.58 8.62 0.65
CA THR A 130 51.52 7.69 0.00
C THR A 130 51.37 7.74 -1.51
N ASN A 131 52.34 7.17 -2.23
CA ASN A 131 52.31 7.07 -3.67
C ASN A 131 51.89 5.65 -4.09
N ILE A 132 50.70 5.52 -4.65
CA ILE A 132 50.25 4.26 -5.25
C ILE A 132 50.29 4.43 -6.78
N ASN A 133 51.21 3.70 -7.43
CA ASN A 133 51.34 3.68 -8.89
C ASN A 133 51.44 5.07 -9.55
N GLY A 134 52.19 6.00 -8.96
CA GLY A 134 52.39 7.35 -9.49
C GLY A 134 51.34 8.37 -9.02
N HIS A 135 50.30 7.95 -8.29
CA HIS A 135 49.28 8.83 -7.73
C HIS A 135 49.49 9.03 -6.23
N VAL A 136 49.50 10.30 -5.79
CA VAL A 136 49.47 10.61 -4.36
C VAL A 136 48.06 10.40 -3.85
N VAL A 137 47.91 9.46 -2.92
CA VAL A 137 46.66 9.11 -2.25
C VAL A 137 46.80 9.34 -0.76
N THR A 138 45.73 9.77 -0.12
CA THR A 138 45.68 9.97 1.31
C THR A 138 44.80 8.96 2.01
N TYR A 139 45.27 8.52 3.17
CA TYR A 139 44.62 7.56 4.04
C TYR A 139 44.76 8.00 5.50
N TYR A 140 43.84 7.58 6.35
CA TYR A 140 43.94 7.82 7.78
C TYR A 140 44.66 6.66 8.43
N SER A 141 45.51 6.94 9.42
CA SER A 141 46.17 5.90 10.20
C SER A 141 46.45 6.34 11.64
N TYR A 142 46.33 5.39 12.56
CA TYR A 142 46.72 5.53 13.96
C TYR A 142 47.45 4.26 14.43
N SER A 143 48.38 4.43 15.37
CA SER A 143 49.16 3.35 15.96
C SER A 143 49.19 3.48 17.47
N THR A 144 48.93 2.37 18.16
CA THR A 144 49.11 2.27 19.62
C THR A 144 50.59 2.14 20.00
N SER A 145 50.92 2.36 21.26
CA SER A 145 52.29 2.17 21.77
C SER A 145 52.70 0.68 21.74
N PRO A 146 53.95 0.34 21.36
CA PRO A 146 54.46 -1.03 21.38
C PRO A 146 54.38 -1.71 22.75
N GLN A 147 54.00 -2.98 22.76
CA GLN A 147 53.87 -3.82 23.95
C GLN A 147 54.59 -5.15 23.72
N TYR A 148 55.24 -5.70 24.75
CA TYR A 148 55.83 -7.04 24.66
C TYR A 148 54.75 -8.12 24.67
N TYR A 149 54.95 -9.20 23.91
CA TYR A 149 54.04 -10.34 23.87
C TYR A 149 54.77 -11.67 24.08
N SER A 150 53.99 -12.72 24.37
CA SER A 150 54.43 -14.10 24.42
C SER A 150 53.29 -15.01 23.98
N THR A 151 53.59 -16.13 23.31
CA THR A 151 52.58 -17.16 23.02
C THR A 151 52.31 -18.01 24.26
N HIS A 152 51.10 -18.54 24.48
CA HIS A 152 49.91 -18.49 23.63
C HIS A 152 49.16 -17.15 23.75
N LEU A 153 48.78 -16.57 22.61
CA LEU A 153 48.07 -15.29 22.50
C LEU A 153 46.66 -15.53 21.96
N THR A 154 45.64 -14.84 22.47
CA THR A 154 44.27 -14.92 21.93
C THR A 154 43.60 -13.56 21.97
N TYR A 155 43.11 -13.12 20.82
CA TYR A 155 42.36 -11.87 20.68
C TYR A 155 41.08 -12.07 19.85
N ILE A 156 40.12 -11.18 20.08
CA ILE A 156 39.10 -10.84 19.09
C ILE A 156 39.43 -9.45 18.58
N LEU A 157 39.69 -9.30 17.28
CA LEU A 157 39.72 -8.00 16.62
C LEU A 157 38.29 -7.63 16.24
N PHE A 158 37.90 -6.37 16.41
CA PHE A 158 36.57 -5.92 16.00
C PHE A 158 36.61 -4.62 15.22
N ILE A 159 35.66 -4.48 14.31
CA ILE A 159 35.34 -3.24 13.61
C ILE A 159 33.83 -3.08 13.74
N SER A 160 33.39 -1.99 14.37
CA SER A 160 31.98 -1.67 14.53
C SER A 160 31.63 -0.33 13.91
N LEU A 161 30.40 -0.23 13.44
CA LEU A 161 29.90 0.85 12.62
C LEU A 161 28.60 1.40 13.20
N SER A 162 28.57 2.71 13.40
CA SER A 162 27.34 3.45 13.59
C SER A 162 27.32 4.67 12.68
N TYR A 163 26.13 5.23 12.44
CA TYR A 163 26.03 6.43 11.61
C TYR A 163 24.86 7.31 12.01
N SER A 164 24.97 8.58 11.68
CA SER A 164 23.92 9.60 11.76
C SER A 164 23.73 10.24 10.39
N THR A 165 22.85 11.24 10.28
CA THR A 165 22.61 11.95 9.01
C THR A 165 23.83 12.72 8.47
N SER A 166 24.86 12.94 9.30
CA SER A 166 26.03 13.75 8.94
C SER A 166 27.37 13.06 9.15
N TYR A 167 27.40 11.94 9.86
CA TYR A 167 28.63 11.27 10.27
C TYR A 167 28.51 9.75 10.17
N LEU A 168 29.58 9.13 9.70
CA LEU A 168 29.92 7.73 9.90
C LEU A 168 30.83 7.65 11.12
N THR A 169 30.61 6.71 12.03
CA THR A 169 31.50 6.46 13.18
C THR A 169 31.95 5.00 13.13
N ILE A 170 33.26 4.80 13.09
CA ILE A 170 33.92 3.50 13.01
C ILE A 170 34.71 3.30 14.30
N THR A 171 34.32 2.31 15.11
CA THR A 171 35.06 1.97 16.33
C THR A 171 35.92 0.74 16.06
N ILE A 172 37.21 0.85 16.37
CA ILE A 172 38.21 -0.17 16.09
C ILE A 172 38.90 -0.57 17.39
N GLY A 173 39.05 -1.87 17.61
CA GLY A 173 39.61 -2.37 18.86
C GLY A 173 39.89 -3.86 18.90
N TYR A 174 40.19 -4.33 20.10
CA TYR A 174 40.34 -5.75 20.38
C TYR A 174 39.69 -6.14 21.70
N GLY A 175 39.55 -7.44 21.94
CA GLY A 175 38.99 -7.99 23.17
C GLY A 175 39.36 -9.45 23.37
N THR A 176 38.59 -10.13 24.21
CA THR A 176 38.80 -11.54 24.59
C THR A 176 37.61 -12.40 24.18
N PRO A 177 37.74 -13.73 24.09
CA PRO A 177 36.59 -14.60 23.81
C PRO A 177 35.43 -14.48 24.80
N SER A 178 35.64 -13.98 26.02
CA SER A 178 34.58 -13.70 26.99
C SER A 178 33.96 -12.30 26.86
N ASN A 179 34.67 -11.36 26.24
CA ASN A 179 34.23 -9.98 26.04
C ASN A 179 34.87 -9.43 24.75
N PRO A 180 34.24 -9.68 23.58
CA PRO A 180 34.85 -9.46 22.26
C PRO A 180 35.23 -8.01 21.94
N THR A 181 34.48 -7.04 22.47
CA THR A 181 34.59 -5.62 22.12
C THR A 181 35.12 -4.75 23.27
N SER A 182 35.87 -5.35 24.21
CA SER A 182 36.22 -4.73 25.49
C SER A 182 37.23 -3.58 25.44
N THR A 183 38.02 -3.46 24.38
CA THR A 183 39.14 -2.53 24.31
C THR A 183 39.18 -1.80 22.95
N PRO A 184 38.30 -0.79 22.75
CA PRO A 184 38.44 0.15 21.65
C PRO A 184 39.71 0.98 21.82
N TYR A 185 40.50 1.15 20.75
CA TYR A 185 41.69 2.00 20.76
C TYR A 185 41.59 3.20 19.81
N ASP A 186 40.66 3.18 18.85
CA ASP A 186 40.29 4.35 18.05
C ASP A 186 38.79 4.38 17.75
N GLU A 187 38.25 5.59 17.69
CA GLU A 187 36.88 5.87 17.25
C GLU A 187 36.96 6.96 16.19
N VAL A 188 36.82 6.55 14.93
CA VAL A 188 37.02 7.42 13.77
C VAL A 188 35.68 7.89 13.23
N THR A 189 35.50 9.20 13.19
CA THR A 189 34.32 9.84 12.60
C THR A 189 34.65 10.38 11.21
N ILE A 190 33.81 10.07 10.22
CA ILE A 190 33.92 10.58 8.85
C ILE A 190 32.65 11.38 8.52
N GLN A 191 32.80 12.65 8.19
CA GLN A 191 31.70 13.53 7.82
C GLN A 191 31.22 13.22 6.40
N VAL A 192 30.01 12.69 6.29
CA VAL A 192 29.31 12.41 5.03
C VAL A 192 27.95 13.09 5.07
N GLN A 193 27.74 14.10 4.21
CA GLN A 193 26.51 14.89 4.23
C GLN A 193 25.29 14.08 3.76
N ASN A 194 24.19 14.22 4.49
CA ASN A 194 22.90 13.60 4.18
C ASN A 194 22.96 12.08 4.07
N LEU A 195 23.73 11.44 4.96
CA LEU A 195 23.90 10.00 4.99
C LEU A 195 22.57 9.30 5.33
N GLN A 196 22.17 8.34 4.50
CA GLN A 196 20.91 7.62 4.61
C GLN A 196 21.13 6.21 5.18
N SER A 197 22.20 5.54 4.75
CA SER A 197 22.57 4.21 5.21
C SER A 197 24.08 4.03 5.23
N ALA A 198 24.61 3.26 6.18
CA ALA A 198 25.96 2.75 6.13
C ALA A 198 26.01 1.35 6.74
N THR A 199 26.74 0.44 6.10
CA THR A 199 26.91 -0.95 6.56
C THR A 199 28.33 -1.43 6.25
N ILE A 200 28.85 -2.36 7.04
CA ILE A 200 29.96 -3.22 6.63
C ILE A 200 29.40 -4.21 5.61
N CYS A 201 29.94 -4.21 4.39
CA CYS A 201 29.36 -4.88 3.24
C CYS A 201 30.28 -5.99 2.73
N ILE A 202 29.73 -7.20 2.56
CA ILE A 202 30.41 -8.35 1.97
C ILE A 202 29.60 -8.81 0.77
N SER A 203 30.18 -8.76 -0.43
CA SER A 203 29.48 -9.02 -1.69
C SER A 203 30.46 -9.35 -2.82
N SER A 204 30.01 -10.16 -3.78
CA SER A 204 30.69 -10.42 -5.06
C SER A 204 30.76 -9.21 -6.01
N SER A 205 30.13 -8.09 -5.62
CA SER A 205 30.26 -6.80 -6.31
C SER A 205 31.60 -6.12 -6.00
N TYR A 206 31.98 -5.14 -6.81
CA TYR A 206 33.20 -4.37 -6.63
C TYR A 206 32.89 -2.96 -6.13
N THR A 207 33.76 -2.45 -5.26
CA THR A 207 33.85 -1.04 -4.87
C THR A 207 34.20 -0.15 -6.05
N GLY A 208 34.07 1.16 -5.89
CA GLY A 208 34.52 2.10 -6.93
C GLY A 208 36.02 2.04 -7.24
N ALA A 209 36.84 1.52 -6.32
CA ALA A 209 38.27 1.26 -6.51
C ALA A 209 38.57 0.03 -7.39
N GLY A 210 37.56 -0.79 -7.70
CA GLY A 210 37.72 -2.01 -8.49
C GLY A 210 38.11 -3.25 -7.67
N LEU A 211 37.94 -3.18 -6.34
CA LEU A 211 38.23 -4.24 -5.37
C LEU A 211 36.92 -4.82 -4.79
N PRO A 212 36.83 -6.12 -4.49
CA PRO A 212 35.61 -6.73 -3.96
C PRO A 212 35.16 -6.14 -2.62
N TYR A 213 33.87 -6.22 -2.32
CA TYR A 213 33.38 -6.02 -0.96
C TYR A 213 33.70 -7.28 -0.14
N SER A 214 34.86 -7.29 0.53
CA SER A 214 35.35 -8.46 1.26
C SER A 214 35.52 -8.19 2.76
N ILE A 215 35.67 -9.28 3.50
CA ILE A 215 36.19 -9.31 4.86
C ILE A 215 37.39 -10.26 4.87
N GLU A 216 38.48 -9.88 5.50
CA GLU A 216 39.70 -10.69 5.53
C GLU A 216 40.41 -10.59 6.87
N LEU A 217 40.88 -11.73 7.38
CA LEU A 217 41.77 -11.85 8.54
C LEU A 217 42.99 -12.64 8.08
N VAL A 218 44.05 -11.93 7.70
CA VAL A 218 45.16 -12.50 6.92
C VAL A 218 46.54 -12.04 7.39
N TRP A 219 47.51 -12.94 7.27
CA TRP A 219 48.92 -12.69 7.55
C TRP A 219 49.64 -12.08 6.34
N GLY A 220 50.41 -11.04 6.58
CA GLY A 220 51.19 -10.30 5.59
C GLY A 220 52.49 -9.73 6.17
N GLY A 221 53.24 -8.99 5.34
CA GLY A 221 54.35 -8.14 5.77
C GLY A 221 53.90 -6.86 6.49
N SER A 222 54.85 -6.13 7.04
CA SER A 222 54.62 -4.93 7.88
C SER A 222 54.25 -3.64 7.13
N GLY A 223 53.49 -3.73 6.03
CA GLY A 223 53.05 -2.59 5.21
C GLY A 223 53.84 -2.36 3.91
N ASN A 224 53.36 -1.42 3.09
CA ASN A 224 53.90 -1.01 1.77
C ASN A 224 54.05 -2.18 0.77
N GLY A 225 53.12 -3.14 0.78
CA GLY A 225 53.22 -4.33 -0.07
C GLY A 225 54.36 -5.28 0.31
N GLY A 226 54.84 -5.16 1.56
CA GLY A 226 55.88 -6.01 2.13
C GLY A 226 55.50 -7.49 2.20
N SER A 227 56.51 -8.35 2.30
CA SER A 227 56.32 -9.80 2.40
C SER A 227 56.99 -10.34 3.65
N ALA A 228 56.25 -11.08 4.48
CA ALA A 228 56.76 -11.72 5.70
C ALA A 228 57.26 -13.16 5.44
N SER A 229 58.16 -13.61 6.30
CA SER A 229 58.62 -14.99 6.38
C SER A 229 58.72 -15.42 7.84
N PHE A 230 58.31 -16.65 8.13
CA PHE A 230 58.17 -17.17 9.49
C PHE A 230 59.09 -18.38 9.70
N SER A 231 59.80 -18.44 10.82
CA SER A 231 60.54 -19.65 11.25
C SER A 231 59.67 -20.60 12.06
N GLU A 232 58.64 -20.07 12.72
CA GLU A 232 57.60 -20.80 13.44
C GLU A 232 56.25 -20.14 13.21
N MET A 233 55.20 -20.92 12.99
CA MET A 233 53.84 -20.44 12.84
C MET A 233 52.82 -21.55 13.13
N ASP A 234 51.96 -21.31 14.11
CA ASP A 234 50.72 -22.07 14.34
C ASP A 234 49.66 -21.12 14.89
N SER A 235 48.62 -20.85 14.10
CA SER A 235 47.49 -20.01 14.53
C SER A 235 46.15 -20.53 14.04
N LEU A 236 45.10 -20.28 14.81
CA LEU A 236 43.70 -20.51 14.42
C LEU A 236 43.00 -19.18 14.20
N LEU A 237 42.35 -19.04 13.04
CA LEU A 237 41.65 -17.84 12.61
C LEU A 237 40.16 -18.11 12.39
N GLY A 238 39.31 -17.12 12.69
CA GLY A 238 37.89 -17.15 12.41
C GLY A 238 37.31 -15.76 12.16
N ILE A 239 36.32 -15.65 11.29
CA ILE A 239 35.65 -14.38 10.95
C ILE A 239 34.15 -14.50 11.16
N PHE A 240 33.56 -13.50 11.81
CA PHE A 240 32.15 -13.48 12.20
C PHE A 240 31.52 -12.11 11.89
N TYR A 241 30.22 -12.09 11.66
CA TYR A 241 29.42 -10.88 11.52
C TYR A 241 28.26 -10.86 12.51
N GLU A 242 27.93 -9.68 13.01
CA GLU A 242 26.79 -9.49 13.91
C GLU A 242 25.46 -9.75 13.18
N VAL A 243 24.62 -10.60 13.77
CA VAL A 243 23.25 -10.87 13.29
C VAL A 243 22.21 -10.21 14.18
N GLN A 244 22.51 -10.08 15.46
CA GLN A 244 21.75 -9.35 16.47
C GLN A 244 22.74 -8.78 17.49
N PRO A 245 22.38 -7.72 18.25
CA PRO A 245 23.25 -7.13 19.25
C PRO A 245 23.90 -8.19 20.17
N ASN A 246 25.22 -8.31 20.11
CA ASN A 246 26.04 -9.30 20.85
C ASN A 246 25.87 -10.78 20.42
N LEU A 247 25.35 -11.06 19.23
CA LEU A 247 25.20 -12.39 18.65
C LEU A 247 25.77 -12.39 17.22
N TYR A 248 26.69 -13.31 16.92
CA TYR A 248 27.49 -13.26 15.69
C TYR A 248 27.48 -14.58 14.93
N SER A 249 27.25 -14.56 13.63
CA SER A 249 27.35 -15.75 12.77
C SER A 249 28.72 -15.82 12.09
N PRO A 250 29.31 -17.01 11.88
CA PRO A 250 30.48 -17.14 11.01
C PRO A 250 30.11 -16.84 9.55
N PHE A 251 31.05 -16.26 8.79
CA PHE A 251 30.83 -16.06 7.35
C PHE A 251 30.77 -17.41 6.62
N PRO A 252 29.74 -17.71 5.80
CA PRO A 252 29.50 -19.06 5.31
C PRO A 252 30.50 -19.53 4.25
N GLN A 253 30.92 -18.62 3.35
CA GLN A 253 31.85 -18.90 2.26
C GLN A 253 33.21 -18.29 2.60
N VAL A 254 34.24 -19.12 2.73
CA VAL A 254 35.59 -18.63 3.05
C VAL A 254 36.68 -19.14 2.12
N TYR A 255 37.70 -18.32 1.95
CA TYR A 255 38.90 -18.54 1.16
C TYR A 255 40.13 -18.41 2.06
N ASP A 256 41.25 -18.96 1.63
CA ASP A 256 42.47 -19.06 2.45
C ASP A 256 43.49 -17.93 2.19
N TYR A 257 43.09 -16.91 1.41
CA TYR A 257 43.93 -15.81 0.97
C TYR A 257 43.19 -14.45 1.01
N GLY A 258 43.92 -13.35 1.15
CA GLY A 258 43.35 -12.00 1.13
C GLY A 258 43.02 -11.51 -0.29
N PHE A 259 41.94 -10.72 -0.42
CA PHE A 259 41.50 -10.17 -1.70
C PHE A 259 42.02 -8.75 -1.93
N ASP A 260 42.05 -7.95 -0.87
CA ASP A 260 42.29 -6.50 -0.94
C ASP A 260 43.65 -6.11 -0.32
N THR A 261 44.21 -6.97 0.54
CA THR A 261 45.51 -6.80 1.17
C THR A 261 46.66 -6.81 0.14
N GLU A 262 47.51 -5.77 0.15
CA GLU A 262 48.67 -5.68 -0.73
C GLU A 262 49.88 -6.47 -0.21
N GLU A 263 50.00 -6.63 1.11
CA GLU A 263 51.06 -7.41 1.75
C GLU A 263 50.92 -8.92 1.56
N SER A 264 51.99 -9.67 1.86
CA SER A 264 52.01 -11.12 1.64
C SER A 264 52.82 -11.90 2.66
N ALA A 265 52.61 -13.21 2.71
CA ALA A 265 53.45 -14.16 3.42
C ALA A 265 54.07 -15.17 2.44
N THR A 266 55.38 -15.36 2.51
CA THR A 266 56.12 -16.19 1.53
C THR A 266 56.08 -17.68 1.83
N ASN A 267 55.84 -18.08 3.08
CA ASN A 267 55.98 -19.47 3.53
C ASN A 267 54.87 -19.90 4.49
N LEU A 268 53.66 -19.38 4.31
CA LEU A 268 52.47 -19.79 5.06
C LEU A 268 51.48 -20.53 4.15
N GLN A 269 50.75 -21.48 4.74
CA GLN A 269 49.59 -22.12 4.14
C GLN A 269 48.42 -22.08 5.14
N ALA A 270 47.21 -22.05 4.61
CA ALA A 270 45.98 -22.02 5.37
C ALA A 270 45.13 -23.25 5.02
N SER A 271 44.51 -23.86 6.02
CA SER A 271 43.68 -25.05 5.84
C SER A 271 42.58 -25.10 6.90
N LEU A 272 41.49 -25.82 6.64
CA LEU A 272 40.46 -26.03 7.66
C LEU A 272 41.02 -26.89 8.79
N GLY A 273 41.16 -26.28 9.97
CA GLY A 273 41.64 -26.92 11.19
C GLY A 273 40.53 -27.57 12.00
N ASN A 274 40.91 -28.14 13.14
CA ASN A 274 39.97 -28.75 14.08
C ASN A 274 38.98 -27.71 14.63
N LYS A 275 37.74 -28.13 14.93
CA LYS A 275 36.66 -27.30 15.50
C LYS A 275 36.15 -26.16 14.58
N GLY A 276 36.43 -26.23 13.27
CA GLY A 276 35.85 -25.34 12.26
C GLY A 276 36.59 -24.02 12.01
N PHE A 277 37.74 -23.79 12.67
CA PHE A 277 38.61 -22.63 12.42
C PHE A 277 39.56 -22.86 11.25
N VAL A 278 40.13 -21.79 10.68
CA VAL A 278 41.22 -21.89 9.70
C VAL A 278 42.56 -21.96 10.42
N GLN A 279 43.31 -23.04 10.23
CA GLN A 279 44.64 -23.22 10.78
C GLN A 279 45.70 -22.72 9.80
N ILE A 280 46.63 -21.91 10.30
CA ILE A 280 47.77 -21.35 9.57
C ILE A 280 49.05 -22.02 10.07
N THR A 281 49.82 -22.57 9.13
CA THR A 281 51.08 -23.27 9.41
C THR A 281 52.15 -22.90 8.38
N LEU A 282 53.41 -23.24 8.65
CA LEU A 282 54.47 -23.14 7.65
C LEU A 282 54.15 -24.07 6.47
N GLY A 283 54.26 -23.52 5.25
CA GLY A 283 53.94 -24.26 4.05
C GLY A 283 54.12 -23.44 2.79
N THR A 284 53.66 -23.98 1.67
CA THR A 284 53.64 -23.24 0.40
C THR A 284 52.27 -22.57 0.25
N PRO A 285 52.20 -21.24 0.05
CA PRO A 285 50.95 -20.55 -0.26
C PRO A 285 50.16 -21.26 -1.37
N ASN A 286 48.90 -21.63 -1.10
CA ASN A 286 48.04 -22.33 -2.05
C ASN A 286 46.63 -21.70 -2.10
N PRO A 287 46.52 -20.44 -2.57
CA PRO A 287 45.28 -19.68 -2.59
C PRO A 287 44.12 -20.44 -3.27
N THR A 288 43.08 -20.72 -2.51
CA THR A 288 41.90 -21.46 -2.94
C THR A 288 40.67 -21.09 -2.13
N PHE A 289 39.50 -21.43 -2.67
CA PHE A 289 38.28 -21.56 -1.88
C PHE A 289 38.44 -22.71 -0.87
N LEU A 290 38.07 -22.48 0.40
CA LEU A 290 38.13 -23.49 1.46
C LEU A 290 36.80 -24.24 1.61
N THR A 291 35.71 -23.51 1.87
CA THR A 291 34.40 -24.12 2.15
C THR A 291 33.26 -23.12 2.08
N SER A 292 32.05 -23.62 1.79
CA SER A 292 30.76 -22.91 1.92
C SER A 292 30.01 -23.28 3.22
N PHE A 293 30.68 -23.97 4.13
CA PHE A 293 30.16 -24.47 5.40
C PHE A 293 31.13 -24.12 6.53
N PHE A 294 31.61 -22.87 6.57
CA PHE A 294 32.51 -22.42 7.62
C PHE A 294 31.75 -22.22 8.92
N THR A 295 32.10 -23.02 9.94
CA THR A 295 31.38 -23.05 11.23
C THR A 295 32.34 -23.06 12.43
N PRO A 296 33.29 -22.12 12.55
CA PRO A 296 34.04 -21.95 13.79
C PRO A 296 33.07 -21.59 14.92
N LEU A 297 33.30 -22.15 16.11
CA LEU A 297 32.41 -21.96 17.25
C LEU A 297 33.17 -21.43 18.47
N ILE A 298 32.75 -20.26 18.95
CA ILE A 298 33.22 -19.70 20.22
C ILE A 298 32.01 -19.63 21.19
N PRO A 299 32.01 -20.44 22.27
CA PRO A 299 30.92 -20.46 23.22
C PRO A 299 30.65 -19.08 23.84
N GLY A 300 29.37 -18.68 23.90
CA GLY A 300 28.92 -17.45 24.56
C GLY A 300 28.18 -16.48 23.65
N TRP A 301 28.64 -16.29 22.40
CA TRP A 301 28.13 -15.24 21.50
C TRP A 301 28.07 -15.64 20.02
N THR A 302 28.44 -16.87 19.65
CA THR A 302 28.28 -17.34 18.25
C THR A 302 26.84 -17.81 17.99
N GLU A 303 26.20 -17.31 16.93
CA GLU A 303 24.91 -17.75 16.40
C GLU A 303 24.99 -19.18 15.89
N VAL A 304 23.93 -19.93 16.13
CA VAL A 304 23.76 -21.28 15.62
C VAL A 304 23.41 -21.28 14.14
N THR A 305 24.24 -21.90 13.31
CA THR A 305 23.83 -22.34 11.97
C THR A 305 23.19 -23.72 12.05
N VAL A 306 21.88 -23.81 11.78
CA VAL A 306 21.15 -25.08 11.64
C VAL A 306 21.15 -25.52 10.17
N ILE A 307 21.78 -26.64 9.83
CA ILE A 307 21.74 -27.23 8.48
C ILE A 307 20.61 -28.26 8.41
N ALA A 308 19.36 -27.81 8.33
CA ALA A 308 18.22 -28.71 8.19
C ALA A 308 17.71 -28.81 6.76
N ASN A 309 17.27 -30.02 6.37
CA ASN A 309 16.58 -30.27 5.09
C ASN A 309 15.05 -30.30 5.22
N SER A 310 14.51 -29.82 6.35
CA SER A 310 13.08 -29.81 6.68
C SER A 310 12.65 -28.52 7.38
N THR A 311 11.34 -28.30 7.50
CA THR A 311 10.75 -27.15 8.20
C THR A 311 10.66 -27.46 9.70
N TYR A 312 11.20 -26.56 10.54
CA TYR A 312 11.19 -26.70 12.00
C TYR A 312 10.97 -25.35 12.69
N ASN A 313 10.52 -25.39 13.94
CA ASN A 313 10.35 -24.24 14.82
C ASN A 313 11.41 -24.25 15.91
N ILE A 314 12.05 -23.11 16.21
CA ILE A 314 12.88 -22.93 17.41
C ILE A 314 12.34 -21.75 18.21
N ASN A 315 11.95 -21.96 19.47
CA ASN A 315 11.46 -20.91 20.38
C ASN A 315 10.36 -20.00 19.78
N GLY A 316 9.48 -20.54 18.94
CA GLY A 316 8.40 -19.79 18.28
C GLY A 316 8.74 -19.25 16.89
N TYR A 317 9.99 -19.30 16.44
CA TYR A 317 10.41 -18.86 15.10
C TYR A 317 10.40 -20.03 14.10
N ASN A 318 9.72 -19.86 12.97
CA ASN A 318 9.63 -20.87 11.91
C ASN A 318 10.77 -20.72 10.90
N PHE A 319 11.59 -21.74 10.76
CA PHE A 319 12.71 -21.78 9.81
C PHE A 319 12.33 -22.63 8.60
N SER A 320 12.46 -22.05 7.41
CA SER A 320 12.06 -22.65 6.13
C SER A 320 13.25 -22.75 5.18
N TYR A 321 13.80 -23.95 5.11
CA TYR A 321 14.57 -24.60 4.06
C TYR A 321 15.32 -23.86 2.91
N ASN A 322 16.55 -24.35 2.62
CA ASN A 322 17.32 -24.20 1.38
C ASN A 322 17.44 -25.55 0.60
N MET A 323 16.66 -25.71 -0.50
CA MET A 323 16.85 -26.63 -1.66
C MET A 323 16.86 -28.18 -1.51
N LEU A 324 15.76 -28.85 -1.93
CA LEU A 324 15.51 -30.31 -1.88
C LEU A 324 16.15 -30.90 -3.12
N LYS A 325 17.27 -31.60 -2.94
CA LYS A 325 17.75 -32.54 -3.95
C LYS A 325 16.62 -33.52 -4.26
N ASN A 326 16.41 -33.74 -5.56
CA ASN A 326 15.32 -34.50 -6.15
C ASN A 326 14.95 -35.75 -5.35
N TYR A 327 13.72 -35.75 -4.84
CA TYR A 327 13.09 -36.91 -4.23
C TYR A 327 12.82 -37.96 -5.32
N ASP A 328 13.34 -39.18 -5.16
CA ASP A 328 12.97 -40.32 -6.00
C ASP A 328 11.60 -40.86 -5.50
N PRO A 329 10.52 -40.80 -6.30
CA PRO A 329 9.21 -41.31 -5.92
C PRO A 329 9.16 -42.82 -5.66
N SER A 330 10.21 -43.58 -6.01
CA SER A 330 10.30 -45.02 -5.79
C SER A 330 10.84 -45.40 -4.41
N ASP A 331 11.52 -44.49 -3.71
CA ASP A 331 12.01 -44.72 -2.36
C ASP A 331 10.97 -44.25 -1.32
N HIS A 332 10.50 -45.19 -0.51
CA HIS A 332 9.46 -44.95 0.50
C HIS A 332 10.03 -44.33 1.79
N TYR A 333 11.34 -44.09 1.84
CA TYR A 333 12.07 -43.57 2.99
C TYR A 333 13.02 -42.43 2.54
N GLY A 334 12.81 -41.21 3.04
CA GLY A 334 13.65 -40.05 2.70
C GLY A 334 14.97 -39.98 3.48
N LEU A 335 15.96 -39.26 2.93
CA LEU A 335 17.27 -38.98 3.55
C LEU A 335 17.16 -38.27 4.91
N SER A 336 18.02 -38.68 5.85
CA SER A 336 18.26 -38.10 7.18
C SER A 336 18.49 -36.58 7.14
N CYS A 337 17.83 -35.81 8.03
CA CYS A 337 18.16 -34.41 8.30
C CYS A 337 19.30 -34.29 9.34
N TYR A 338 19.86 -33.11 9.56
CA TYR A 338 20.82 -32.84 10.64
C TYR A 338 20.44 -31.52 11.32
N ILE A 339 20.53 -31.41 12.64
CA ILE A 339 20.25 -30.16 13.37
C ILE A 339 21.30 -30.02 14.47
N SER A 340 22.18 -29.02 14.39
CA SER A 340 23.17 -28.67 15.42
C SER A 340 22.92 -27.31 16.03
N PHE A 341 23.14 -27.16 17.36
CA PHE A 341 22.98 -25.88 18.05
C PHE A 341 23.88 -25.73 19.28
N THR A 342 24.16 -24.46 19.62
CA THR A 342 24.69 -23.95 20.87
C THR A 342 24.05 -22.59 21.15
N SER A 343 23.16 -22.51 22.14
CA SER A 343 22.52 -21.26 22.55
C SER A 343 22.88 -20.93 24.01
N PRO A 344 23.04 -19.66 24.38
CA PRO A 344 23.26 -19.26 25.77
C PRO A 344 22.06 -19.57 26.69
N SER A 345 20.92 -20.05 26.17
CA SER A 345 19.71 -20.43 26.91
C SER A 345 19.03 -21.71 26.36
N SER A 346 18.14 -22.34 27.15
CA SER A 346 17.41 -23.55 26.74
C SER A 346 16.49 -23.28 25.54
N LEU A 347 16.47 -24.19 24.57
CA LEU A 347 15.68 -24.07 23.33
C LEU A 347 14.58 -25.14 23.25
N SER A 348 13.43 -24.79 22.66
CA SER A 348 12.39 -25.74 22.24
C SER A 348 12.37 -25.89 20.72
N VAL A 349 12.43 -27.12 20.22
CA VAL A 349 12.48 -27.45 18.78
C VAL A 349 11.23 -28.24 18.37
N ILE A 350 10.54 -27.86 17.29
CA ILE A 350 9.38 -28.61 16.74
C ILE A 350 9.62 -28.97 15.27
N ILE A 351 9.38 -30.21 14.85
CA ILE A 351 9.53 -30.70 13.47
C ILE A 351 8.15 -30.83 12.79
N TYR A 352 7.98 -30.24 11.59
CA TYR A 352 6.72 -30.25 10.86
C TYR A 352 6.66 -31.25 9.68
N PRO A 353 5.44 -31.71 9.29
CA PRO A 353 5.23 -32.44 8.04
C PRO A 353 5.29 -31.52 6.79
N ILE A 354 5.73 -32.06 5.65
CA ILE A 354 5.86 -31.33 4.36
C ILE A 354 4.61 -31.55 3.50
N VAL A 355 4.03 -30.47 2.97
CA VAL A 355 2.82 -30.50 2.12
C VAL A 355 3.20 -30.29 0.64
N LYS A 356 2.84 -31.23 -0.25
CA LYS A 356 3.00 -31.10 -1.72
C LYS A 356 1.64 -31.12 -2.42
N GLN A 357 1.60 -30.69 -3.68
CA GLN A 357 0.36 -30.48 -4.43
C GLN A 357 -0.54 -31.73 -4.52
N ASN A 358 0.05 -32.94 -4.47
CA ASN A 358 -0.64 -34.23 -4.66
C ASN A 358 -0.50 -35.22 -3.47
N TYR A 359 0.28 -34.92 -2.43
CA TYR A 359 0.51 -35.79 -1.26
C TYR A 359 1.16 -35.04 -0.06
N PHE A 360 1.13 -35.63 1.13
CA PHE A 360 1.82 -35.20 2.36
C PHE A 360 3.05 -36.07 2.63
N ILE A 361 4.06 -35.52 3.32
CA ILE A 361 5.25 -36.23 3.79
C ILE A 361 5.38 -36.00 5.31
N THR A 362 5.26 -37.03 6.14
CA THR A 362 5.25 -36.91 7.63
C THR A 362 6.47 -37.57 8.28
N PRO A 363 7.08 -36.99 9.33
CA PRO A 363 8.17 -37.63 10.07
C PRO A 363 7.66 -38.87 10.82
N TYR A 364 8.45 -39.95 10.84
CA TYR A 364 8.12 -41.20 11.55
C TYR A 364 9.17 -41.67 12.55
N MET A 365 10.40 -41.15 12.50
CA MET A 365 11.49 -41.43 13.45
C MET A 365 12.46 -40.25 13.51
N VAL A 366 13.01 -39.95 14.69
CA VAL A 366 14.08 -38.97 14.92
C VAL A 366 15.20 -39.60 15.76
N THR A 367 16.45 -39.57 15.31
CA THR A 367 17.65 -39.92 16.12
C THR A 367 18.26 -38.65 16.70
N VAL A 368 18.59 -38.66 17.99
CA VAL A 368 19.24 -37.56 18.72
C VAL A 368 20.65 -38.00 19.12
N ILE A 369 21.67 -37.25 18.73
CA ILE A 369 23.08 -37.53 19.03
C ILE A 369 23.70 -36.33 19.77
N GLU A 370 24.37 -36.56 20.90
CA GLU A 370 25.12 -35.56 21.68
C GLU A 370 26.64 -35.84 21.62
N PRO A 371 27.42 -35.16 20.75
CA PRO A 371 28.81 -35.53 20.49
C PRO A 371 29.78 -35.22 21.63
N TYR A 372 29.48 -34.23 22.47
CA TYR A 372 30.35 -33.90 23.60
C TYR A 372 30.13 -34.81 24.81
N SER A 373 28.97 -35.50 24.89
CA SER A 373 28.63 -36.43 25.98
C SER A 373 28.59 -37.90 25.53
N ASN A 374 28.77 -38.20 24.23
CA ASN A 374 28.67 -39.53 23.61
C ASN A 374 27.32 -40.24 23.82
N GLN A 375 26.21 -39.49 23.91
CA GLN A 375 24.85 -40.07 24.02
C GLN A 375 24.13 -40.09 22.67
N GLU A 376 23.47 -41.21 22.32
CA GLU A 376 22.67 -41.36 21.10
C GLU A 376 21.37 -42.15 21.41
N TYR A 377 20.21 -41.67 20.95
CA TYR A 377 18.93 -42.37 21.09
C TYR A 377 17.92 -42.05 19.99
N ASN A 378 16.97 -42.97 19.74
CA ASN A 378 15.87 -42.80 18.78
C ASN A 378 14.55 -42.45 19.48
N THR A 379 13.75 -41.58 18.88
CA THR A 379 12.41 -41.20 19.36
C THR A 379 11.41 -40.98 18.21
N THR A 380 10.12 -41.04 18.52
CA THR A 380 9.02 -40.65 17.62
C THR A 380 8.47 -39.26 17.94
N GLU A 381 8.99 -38.61 18.98
CA GLU A 381 8.59 -37.25 19.35
C GLU A 381 9.05 -36.25 18.29
N THR A 382 8.20 -35.27 18.00
CA THR A 382 8.48 -34.19 17.05
C THR A 382 8.72 -32.86 17.75
N THR A 383 8.73 -32.84 19.08
CA THR A 383 8.94 -31.65 19.91
C THR A 383 9.99 -31.96 20.98
N PHE A 384 11.00 -31.10 21.11
CA PHE A 384 12.15 -31.28 21.99
C PHE A 384 12.37 -30.07 22.88
N SER A 385 12.90 -30.28 24.08
CA SER A 385 13.46 -29.25 24.96
C SER A 385 14.92 -29.57 25.20
N LEU A 386 15.82 -28.73 24.69
CA LEU A 386 17.26 -29.03 24.60
C LEU A 386 18.04 -28.02 25.45
N THR A 387 18.96 -28.53 26.27
CA THR A 387 19.80 -27.75 27.20
C THR A 387 21.06 -27.21 26.49
N ASN A 388 21.90 -26.44 27.19
CA ASN A 388 23.16 -25.89 26.64
C ASN A 388 24.20 -27.00 26.37
N ASN A 389 24.14 -27.63 25.20
CA ASN A 389 25.10 -28.60 24.68
C ASN A 389 24.98 -28.70 23.15
N TYR A 390 25.88 -29.44 22.49
CA TYR A 390 25.75 -29.77 21.06
C TYR A 390 24.89 -31.02 20.88
N TYR A 391 23.93 -30.95 19.95
CA TYR A 391 23.09 -32.07 19.54
C TYR A 391 23.11 -32.22 18.01
N LEU A 392 22.76 -33.39 17.49
CA LEU A 392 22.60 -33.71 16.06
C LEU A 392 21.31 -34.52 15.90
N LEU A 393 20.30 -33.96 15.23
CA LEU A 393 18.99 -34.62 15.00
C LEU A 393 18.85 -35.19 13.58
N VAL A 394 18.56 -36.49 13.46
CA VAL A 394 18.33 -37.21 12.20
C VAL A 394 16.86 -37.63 12.05
N VAL A 395 16.13 -37.03 11.10
CA VAL A 395 14.69 -37.27 10.91
C VAL A 395 14.40 -38.11 9.67
N HIS A 396 13.53 -39.11 9.80
CA HIS A 396 13.05 -40.00 8.74
C HIS A 396 11.57 -39.75 8.39
N TYR A 397 11.20 -39.81 7.10
CA TYR A 397 9.87 -39.40 6.58
C TYR A 397 9.09 -40.49 5.79
N LYS A 398 7.75 -40.38 5.69
CA LYS A 398 6.82 -41.26 4.93
C LYS A 398 5.74 -40.48 4.14
N ILE A 399 5.32 -40.96 2.94
CA ILE A 399 4.33 -40.32 2.02
C ILE A 399 2.85 -40.71 2.30
N GLN A 400 1.89 -39.77 2.11
CA GLN A 400 0.42 -39.98 2.13
C GLN A 400 -0.34 -39.25 0.97
N PRO A 401 -1.20 -39.90 0.14
CA PRO A 401 -1.85 -39.29 -1.04
C PRO A 401 -3.03 -38.32 -0.76
N LYS A 402 -3.22 -37.31 -1.63
CA LYS A 402 -4.25 -36.24 -1.52
C LYS A 402 -5.64 -36.65 -2.05
N LYS A 403 -6.70 -36.17 -1.38
CA LYS A 403 -8.11 -36.31 -1.81
C LYS A 403 -8.66 -34.97 -2.33
N LEU A 404 -9.49 -34.99 -3.37
CA LEU A 404 -10.14 -33.83 -3.99
C LEU A 404 -11.66 -33.91 -3.84
N PHE A 405 -12.34 -32.76 -3.78
CA PHE A 405 -13.77 -32.71 -3.49
C PHE A 405 -14.61 -32.73 -4.77
N LEU A 406 -15.44 -33.74 -4.93
CA LEU A 406 -16.53 -33.75 -5.91
C LEU A 406 -17.76 -33.14 -5.26
N TYR A 407 -18.39 -32.18 -5.92
CA TYR A 407 -19.71 -31.68 -5.61
C TYR A 407 -20.72 -32.24 -6.63
N ILE A 408 -21.80 -32.81 -6.15
CA ILE A 408 -23.00 -33.13 -6.93
C ILE A 408 -24.19 -32.55 -6.18
N ASN A 409 -24.99 -31.73 -6.85
CA ASN A 409 -26.08 -31.01 -6.21
C ASN A 409 -27.17 -31.95 -5.66
N ILE A 410 -27.44 -33.07 -6.34
CA ILE A 410 -28.40 -34.10 -5.91
C ILE A 410 -27.75 -35.48 -6.07
N PRO A 411 -27.53 -36.24 -4.98
CA PRO A 411 -26.99 -37.58 -5.07
C PRO A 411 -27.84 -38.49 -5.97
N MET A 412 -27.17 -39.27 -6.82
CA MET A 412 -27.84 -40.25 -7.67
C MET A 412 -26.99 -41.50 -7.90
N TRP A 413 -27.66 -42.62 -8.14
CA TRP A 413 -27.02 -43.91 -8.37
C TRP A 413 -26.26 -43.93 -9.70
N GLY A 414 -25.01 -44.43 -9.69
CA GLY A 414 -24.12 -44.54 -10.86
C GLY A 414 -22.92 -45.48 -10.64
N LEU A 415 -21.98 -45.60 -11.58
CA LEU A 415 -20.77 -46.44 -11.42
C LEU A 415 -19.54 -45.57 -11.08
N VAL A 416 -18.76 -45.94 -10.07
CA VAL A 416 -17.48 -45.28 -9.71
C VAL A 416 -16.35 -46.30 -9.85
N ASN A 417 -15.36 -46.01 -10.71
CA ASN A 417 -14.31 -46.96 -11.13
C ASN A 417 -14.87 -48.34 -11.53
N GLY A 418 -16.06 -48.36 -12.15
CA GLY A 418 -16.74 -49.59 -12.58
C GLY A 418 -17.72 -50.21 -11.57
N THR A 419 -17.81 -49.73 -10.32
CA THR A 419 -18.68 -50.31 -9.28
C THR A 419 -19.94 -49.48 -9.06
N LEU A 420 -21.13 -50.10 -9.04
CA LEU A 420 -22.40 -49.40 -8.78
C LEU A 420 -22.48 -48.89 -7.35
N MET A 421 -22.64 -47.58 -7.21
CA MET A 421 -22.81 -46.93 -5.92
C MET A 421 -23.57 -45.60 -6.04
N LEU A 422 -24.08 -45.13 -4.92
CA LEU A 422 -24.73 -43.82 -4.85
C LEU A 422 -23.66 -42.74 -4.86
N VAL A 423 -23.54 -42.01 -5.97
CA VAL A 423 -22.56 -40.93 -6.13
C VAL A 423 -23.00 -39.74 -5.30
N ARG A 424 -22.17 -39.36 -4.32
CA ARG A 424 -22.43 -38.28 -3.37
C ARG A 424 -21.28 -37.28 -3.38
N SER A 425 -21.57 -36.05 -2.96
CA SER A 425 -20.54 -35.04 -2.71
C SER A 425 -19.58 -35.54 -1.63
N GLY A 426 -18.28 -35.40 -1.85
CA GLY A 426 -17.28 -35.95 -0.95
C GLY A 426 -15.87 -35.95 -1.52
N PHE A 427 -14.94 -36.42 -0.71
CA PHE A 427 -13.53 -36.50 -1.07
C PHE A 427 -13.23 -37.81 -1.79
N TYR A 428 -12.88 -37.69 -3.07
CA TYR A 428 -12.42 -38.80 -3.90
C TYR A 428 -10.91 -38.71 -4.09
N TYR A 429 -10.24 -39.84 -4.29
CA TYR A 429 -8.81 -39.84 -4.59
C TYR A 429 -8.56 -39.20 -5.95
N TYR A 430 -7.47 -38.42 -6.03
CA TYR A 430 -6.98 -37.86 -7.30
C TYR A 430 -6.86 -38.99 -8.35
N GLY A 431 -7.59 -38.88 -9.47
CA GLY A 431 -7.63 -39.85 -10.58
C GLY A 431 -8.91 -40.70 -10.71
N THR A 432 -9.90 -40.61 -9.80
CA THR A 432 -11.15 -41.43 -9.82
C THR A 432 -12.06 -41.17 -11.05
N ILE A 433 -12.76 -42.19 -11.59
CA ILE A 433 -13.69 -42.13 -12.74
C ILE A 433 -15.15 -42.41 -12.31
N ILE A 434 -16.16 -41.67 -12.84
CA ILE A 434 -17.60 -41.76 -12.46
C ILE A 434 -18.54 -41.78 -13.70
N LEU A 435 -19.61 -42.59 -13.68
CA LEU A 435 -20.65 -42.78 -14.74
C LEU A 435 -22.11 -42.70 -14.19
N LEU A 436 -23.08 -42.03 -14.87
CA LEU A 436 -24.49 -41.81 -14.39
C LEU A 436 -25.61 -42.17 -15.43
N PRO A 437 -26.84 -42.60 -15.04
CA PRO A 437 -27.98 -42.98 -15.92
C PRO A 437 -28.88 -41.81 -16.40
N PRO A 438 -29.75 -41.99 -17.43
CA PRO A 438 -30.51 -40.89 -18.06
C PRO A 438 -31.66 -40.30 -17.22
N VAL A 439 -32.39 -41.11 -16.44
CA VAL A 439 -33.41 -40.64 -15.49
C VAL A 439 -33.50 -41.55 -14.27
N ASN A 440 -33.59 -40.96 -13.08
CA ASN A 440 -33.92 -41.63 -11.81
C ASN A 440 -35.17 -41.01 -11.19
N TYR A 441 -35.91 -41.77 -10.37
CA TYR A 441 -37.07 -41.24 -9.64
C TYR A 441 -36.83 -41.24 -8.14
N THR A 442 -37.21 -40.12 -7.52
CA THR A 442 -37.24 -39.97 -6.07
C THR A 442 -38.66 -39.58 -5.66
N TYR A 443 -39.35 -40.49 -4.99
CA TYR A 443 -40.69 -40.21 -4.45
C TYR A 443 -40.56 -39.33 -3.21
N ILE A 444 -41.24 -38.18 -3.20
CA ILE A 444 -41.27 -37.27 -2.05
C ILE A 444 -42.37 -37.71 -1.10
N SER A 445 -43.52 -38.09 -1.66
CA SER A 445 -44.68 -38.61 -0.94
C SER A 445 -45.47 -39.56 -1.85
N SER A 446 -46.61 -40.06 -1.35
CA SER A 446 -47.55 -40.82 -2.17
C SER A 446 -48.16 -40.03 -3.33
N LEU A 447 -48.09 -38.69 -3.30
CA LEU A 447 -48.74 -37.78 -4.26
C LEU A 447 -47.78 -36.76 -4.92
N GLU A 448 -46.50 -36.77 -4.55
CA GLU A 448 -45.47 -35.91 -5.13
C GLU A 448 -44.17 -36.70 -5.40
N ARG A 449 -43.56 -36.51 -6.57
CA ARG A 449 -42.29 -37.18 -6.93
C ARG A 449 -41.43 -36.33 -7.84
N TYR A 450 -40.14 -36.58 -7.78
CA TYR A 450 -39.14 -35.99 -8.65
C TYR A 450 -38.62 -36.99 -9.68
N ALA A 451 -38.50 -36.54 -10.91
CA ALA A 451 -37.70 -37.20 -11.94
C ALA A 451 -36.37 -36.44 -12.09
N LEU A 452 -35.25 -37.13 -11.89
CA LEU A 452 -33.89 -36.60 -11.85
C LEU A 452 -33.16 -36.89 -13.16
N TYR A 453 -32.62 -35.85 -13.79
CA TYR A 453 -31.93 -35.89 -15.09
C TYR A 453 -30.53 -35.24 -14.96
N PRO A 454 -29.42 -36.01 -14.96
CA PRO A 454 -28.07 -35.43 -14.86
C PRO A 454 -27.66 -34.70 -16.14
N ASN A 455 -26.87 -33.62 -15.99
CA ASN A 455 -26.33 -32.88 -17.14
C ASN A 455 -25.10 -33.54 -17.80
N VAL A 456 -24.37 -34.39 -17.07
CA VAL A 456 -23.20 -35.12 -17.54
C VAL A 456 -23.24 -36.56 -17.03
N THR A 457 -22.81 -37.50 -17.87
CA THR A 457 -22.86 -38.93 -17.56
C THR A 457 -21.48 -39.59 -17.45
N TYR A 458 -20.36 -38.89 -17.68
CA TYR A 458 -18.96 -39.38 -17.52
C TYR A 458 -17.99 -38.30 -16.95
N ILE A 459 -17.19 -38.63 -15.91
CA ILE A 459 -16.30 -37.68 -15.18
C ILE A 459 -14.97 -38.34 -14.72
N GLN A 460 -13.84 -37.62 -14.75
CA GLN A 460 -12.54 -37.98 -14.12
C GLN A 460 -12.05 -36.90 -13.12
N ILE A 461 -11.63 -37.29 -11.90
CA ILE A 461 -11.32 -36.37 -10.78
C ILE A 461 -9.84 -35.93 -10.79
N THR A 462 -9.52 -34.80 -11.40
CA THR A 462 -8.19 -34.16 -11.37
C THR A 462 -8.18 -32.80 -10.66
N GLN A 463 -9.36 -32.24 -10.42
CA GLN A 463 -9.63 -31.00 -9.69
C GLN A 463 -10.96 -31.15 -8.93
N ASN A 464 -11.38 -30.13 -8.19
CA ASN A 464 -12.73 -30.12 -7.65
C ASN A 464 -13.74 -30.02 -8.81
N VAL A 465 -14.70 -30.96 -8.89
CA VAL A 465 -15.67 -31.05 -10.00
C VAL A 465 -17.08 -30.83 -9.46
N SER A 466 -17.96 -30.19 -10.26
CA SER A 466 -19.38 -29.99 -9.93
C SER A 466 -20.28 -30.65 -10.98
N ILE A 467 -21.16 -31.56 -10.56
CA ILE A 467 -22.19 -32.21 -11.38
C ILE A 467 -23.55 -31.59 -11.05
N TYR A 468 -24.36 -31.28 -12.07
CA TYR A 468 -25.67 -30.67 -11.90
C TYR A 468 -26.78 -31.57 -12.44
N VAL A 469 -27.63 -32.04 -11.53
CA VAL A 469 -28.80 -32.84 -11.82
C VAL A 469 -30.03 -31.92 -11.86
N ASN A 470 -30.74 -31.94 -12.99
CA ASN A 470 -32.01 -31.25 -13.15
C ASN A 470 -33.15 -32.13 -12.66
N GLN A 471 -34.02 -31.56 -11.86
CA GLN A 471 -35.04 -32.26 -11.10
C GLN A 471 -36.40 -31.72 -11.53
N VAL A 472 -37.20 -32.56 -12.20
CA VAL A 472 -38.54 -32.21 -12.66
C VAL A 472 -39.58 -32.76 -11.71
N LEU A 473 -40.42 -31.87 -11.22
CA LEU A 473 -41.45 -32.19 -10.25
C LEU A 473 -42.72 -32.68 -10.94
N GLN A 474 -43.34 -33.69 -10.36
CA GLN A 474 -44.62 -34.23 -10.78
C GLN A 474 -45.56 -34.33 -9.60
N TYR A 475 -46.85 -34.16 -9.88
CA TYR A 475 -47.89 -34.05 -8.87
C TYR A 475 -49.11 -34.90 -9.19
N TYR A 476 -49.70 -35.46 -8.14
CA TYR A 476 -50.95 -36.19 -8.24
C TYR A 476 -52.14 -35.25 -8.07
N VAL A 477 -53.05 -35.25 -9.04
CA VAL A 477 -54.26 -34.42 -9.03
C VAL A 477 -55.43 -35.30 -8.58
N GLU A 478 -56.23 -34.81 -7.64
CA GLU A 478 -57.43 -35.44 -7.07
C GLU A 478 -58.70 -34.66 -7.46
N ILE A 479 -59.81 -35.34 -7.75
CA ILE A 479 -61.03 -34.71 -8.29
C ILE A 479 -62.27 -35.15 -7.49
N ASN A 480 -63.07 -34.20 -6.97
CA ASN A 480 -64.27 -34.45 -6.17
C ASN A 480 -65.48 -33.60 -6.64
N SER A 481 -66.65 -34.21 -6.87
CA SER A 481 -67.84 -33.49 -7.33
C SER A 481 -69.14 -34.19 -6.93
N ALA A 482 -70.12 -33.44 -6.42
CA ALA A 482 -71.45 -33.95 -6.04
C ALA A 482 -72.33 -34.29 -7.26
N TYR A 483 -72.03 -33.69 -8.42
CA TYR A 483 -72.71 -33.92 -9.69
C TYR A 483 -71.65 -34.16 -10.80
N PRO A 484 -71.92 -34.90 -11.89
CA PRO A 484 -70.91 -35.25 -12.91
C PRO A 484 -70.12 -34.08 -13.55
N LEU A 485 -68.83 -34.29 -13.91
CA LEU A 485 -67.87 -33.24 -14.36
C LEU A 485 -66.99 -33.66 -15.57
N TYR A 486 -66.59 -32.73 -16.45
CA TYR A 486 -65.67 -32.96 -17.60
C TYR A 486 -64.65 -31.82 -17.82
N ALA A 487 -63.50 -32.09 -18.48
CA ALA A 487 -62.40 -31.12 -18.70
C ALA A 487 -61.60 -31.30 -20.03
N PHE A 488 -60.69 -30.38 -20.34
CA PHE A 488 -59.73 -30.42 -21.46
C PHE A 488 -58.27 -30.36 -20.96
N ILE A 489 -57.43 -31.35 -21.26
CA ILE A 489 -56.01 -31.39 -20.82
C ILE A 489 -55.11 -31.15 -22.03
N ASN A 490 -54.30 -30.08 -21.99
CA ASN A 490 -53.48 -29.58 -23.11
C ASN A 490 -54.25 -29.55 -24.45
N GLY A 491 -55.56 -29.24 -24.41
CA GLY A 491 -56.42 -29.12 -25.59
C GLY A 491 -57.36 -30.30 -25.89
N HIS A 492 -57.23 -31.44 -25.20
CA HIS A 492 -58.04 -32.64 -25.49
C HIS A 492 -59.14 -32.89 -24.44
N LYS A 493 -60.41 -33.06 -24.88
CA LYS A 493 -61.58 -33.27 -23.99
C LYS A 493 -61.58 -34.67 -23.37
N LEU A 494 -61.61 -34.74 -22.04
CA LEU A 494 -61.61 -35.99 -21.29
C LEU A 494 -62.52 -35.88 -20.05
N THR A 495 -63.08 -37.02 -19.63
CA THR A 495 -63.71 -37.14 -18.30
C THR A 495 -62.63 -37.05 -17.23
N LEU A 496 -62.81 -36.20 -16.24
CA LEU A 496 -61.75 -35.84 -15.30
C LEU A 496 -61.79 -36.71 -14.04
N PHE A 497 -60.69 -37.41 -13.73
CA PHE A 497 -60.45 -38.24 -12.53
C PHE A 497 -58.99 -38.11 -12.06
N SER A 498 -58.63 -38.70 -10.91
CA SER A 498 -57.34 -38.47 -10.23
C SER A 498 -56.11 -39.17 -10.87
N ASN A 499 -54.95 -38.50 -11.09
CA ASN A 499 -53.69 -39.08 -11.68
C ASN A 499 -52.40 -38.18 -11.53
N TRP A 500 -51.19 -38.67 -11.91
CA TRP A 500 -49.90 -37.93 -11.92
C TRP A 500 -49.67 -37.10 -13.19
N PHE A 501 -49.35 -35.82 -13.03
CA PHE A 501 -49.06 -34.90 -14.12
C PHE A 501 -47.75 -34.16 -13.89
N ASN A 502 -47.06 -33.81 -14.97
CA ASN A 502 -45.89 -32.93 -14.88
C ASN A 502 -46.31 -31.60 -14.27
N ALA A 503 -45.45 -31.06 -13.39
CA ALA A 503 -45.55 -29.66 -13.07
C ALA A 503 -45.57 -28.87 -14.38
N SER A 504 -46.49 -27.90 -14.50
CA SER A 504 -46.78 -27.02 -15.62
C SER A 504 -47.78 -27.47 -16.72
N CYS A 505 -48.45 -28.63 -16.62
CA CYS A 505 -49.52 -29.03 -17.59
C CYS A 505 -50.84 -28.26 -17.38
N VAL A 506 -51.65 -27.99 -18.42
CA VAL A 506 -52.90 -27.18 -18.30
C VAL A 506 -54.18 -28.03 -18.44
N VAL A 507 -55.13 -27.87 -17.52
CA VAL A 507 -56.45 -28.56 -17.44
C VAL A 507 -57.58 -27.52 -17.42
N ASN A 508 -58.64 -27.65 -18.25
CA ASN A 508 -59.74 -26.66 -18.39
C ASN A 508 -61.16 -27.27 -18.25
N ILE A 509 -62.01 -26.73 -17.37
CA ILE A 509 -63.35 -27.17 -16.94
C ILE A 509 -64.38 -26.05 -17.24
N PRO A 510 -65.44 -26.26 -18.05
CA PRO A 510 -66.39 -25.20 -18.46
C PRO A 510 -67.70 -25.10 -17.63
N LYS A 511 -68.53 -24.07 -17.90
CA LYS A 511 -69.81 -23.72 -17.20
C LYS A 511 -70.94 -24.75 -17.41
N GLN A 512 -71.73 -25.05 -16.36
CA GLN A 512 -72.76 -26.11 -16.34
C GLN A 512 -73.96 -25.77 -15.41
N THR A 513 -75.16 -26.34 -15.62
CA THR A 513 -76.39 -26.07 -14.84
C THR A 513 -77.15 -27.36 -14.51
N TYR A 514 -77.74 -27.45 -13.31
CA TYR A 514 -78.49 -28.60 -12.81
C TYR A 514 -79.78 -28.16 -12.08
N TYR A 515 -80.95 -28.70 -12.43
CA TYR A 515 -82.25 -28.25 -11.90
C TYR A 515 -82.75 -29.10 -10.74
N ILE A 516 -83.24 -28.45 -9.66
CA ILE A 516 -83.84 -29.10 -8.48
C ILE A 516 -85.39 -29.09 -8.53
N ASN A 517 -86.06 -27.92 -8.63
CA ASN A 517 -87.53 -27.78 -8.80
C ASN A 517 -87.97 -26.44 -9.46
N SER A 518 -89.27 -26.07 -9.43
CA SER A 518 -89.82 -24.86 -10.09
C SER A 518 -89.54 -23.53 -9.39
N PHE A 519 -89.11 -23.53 -8.13
CA PHE A 519 -88.76 -22.34 -7.33
C PHE A 519 -87.30 -22.37 -6.81
N GLN A 520 -86.47 -23.34 -7.27
CA GLN A 520 -85.07 -23.53 -6.88
C GLN A 520 -84.21 -24.27 -7.95
N ARG A 521 -82.97 -23.81 -8.21
CA ARG A 521 -82.02 -24.43 -9.17
C ARG A 521 -80.54 -24.27 -8.77
N GLU A 522 -79.64 -25.10 -9.34
CA GLU A 522 -78.18 -25.07 -9.13
C GLU A 522 -77.38 -24.70 -10.38
N ILE A 523 -76.36 -23.84 -10.22
CA ILE A 523 -75.43 -23.48 -11.29
C ILE A 523 -73.98 -23.74 -10.88
N LEU A 524 -73.18 -24.37 -11.75
CA LEU A 524 -71.76 -24.59 -11.51
C LEU A 524 -71.04 -23.25 -11.50
N LEU A 525 -70.52 -22.89 -10.33
CA LEU A 525 -69.92 -21.59 -10.09
C LEU A 525 -68.44 -21.51 -10.41
N ASN A 526 -67.72 -22.63 -10.37
CA ASN A 526 -66.27 -22.66 -10.51
C ASN A 526 -65.78 -23.48 -11.72
N PRO A 527 -66.27 -23.20 -12.94
CA PRO A 527 -65.55 -23.61 -14.13
C PRO A 527 -64.15 -22.95 -14.08
N THR A 528 -63.11 -23.69 -14.41
CA THR A 528 -61.75 -23.20 -14.23
C THR A 528 -60.80 -23.83 -15.21
N SER A 529 -59.74 -23.11 -15.54
CA SER A 529 -58.56 -23.68 -16.17
C SER A 529 -57.38 -23.50 -15.22
N PHE A 530 -56.70 -24.60 -14.88
CA PHE A 530 -55.56 -24.57 -13.99
C PHE A 530 -54.37 -25.31 -14.57
N GLN A 531 -53.19 -24.82 -14.22
CA GLN A 531 -51.93 -25.44 -14.55
C GLN A 531 -51.47 -26.26 -13.33
N ILE A 532 -51.06 -27.51 -13.54
CA ILE A 532 -50.66 -28.42 -12.46
C ILE A 532 -49.33 -27.96 -11.92
N LEU A 533 -49.32 -27.32 -10.76
CA LEU A 533 -48.09 -26.83 -10.10
C LEU A 533 -47.90 -27.39 -8.70
N SER A 534 -48.84 -28.23 -8.27
CA SER A 534 -48.86 -28.94 -7.00
C SER A 534 -49.80 -30.14 -7.15
N PRO A 535 -49.93 -31.02 -6.15
CA PRO A 535 -51.11 -31.87 -6.09
C PRO A 535 -52.32 -30.95 -6.04
N ILE A 536 -53.27 -31.14 -6.93
CA ILE A 536 -54.47 -30.29 -7.01
C ILE A 536 -55.65 -31.15 -6.60
N ASN A 537 -56.39 -30.72 -5.59
CA ASN A 537 -57.72 -31.27 -5.34
C ASN A 537 -58.76 -30.30 -5.91
N TYR A 538 -59.45 -30.70 -6.97
CA TYR A 538 -60.53 -29.89 -7.55
C TYR A 538 -61.89 -30.37 -7.02
N THR A 539 -62.57 -29.48 -6.31
CA THR A 539 -63.96 -29.68 -5.85
C THR A 539 -64.94 -28.79 -6.63
N ALA A 540 -65.93 -29.37 -7.31
CA ALA A 540 -66.96 -28.60 -8.00
C ALA A 540 -67.93 -27.91 -7.02
N LYS A 541 -68.26 -26.64 -7.25
CA LYS A 541 -69.13 -25.79 -6.42
C LYS A 541 -70.39 -25.37 -7.16
N TRP A 542 -71.54 -25.56 -6.53
CA TRP A 542 -72.86 -25.27 -7.09
C TRP A 542 -73.58 -24.17 -6.27
N LEU A 543 -74.44 -23.35 -6.89
CA LEU A 543 -75.18 -22.25 -6.25
C LEU A 543 -76.68 -22.28 -6.49
N THR A 544 -77.41 -22.12 -5.39
CA THR A 544 -78.85 -21.96 -5.28
C THR A 544 -79.38 -20.58 -5.69
N GLN A 545 -80.58 -20.51 -6.29
CA GLN A 545 -81.32 -19.27 -6.58
C GLN A 545 -82.81 -19.37 -6.21
N TYR A 546 -83.45 -18.24 -5.80
CA TYR A 546 -84.88 -18.11 -5.38
C TYR A 546 -85.60 -16.93 -6.09
N PHE A 547 -86.93 -16.78 -5.96
CA PHE A 547 -87.76 -15.77 -6.67
C PHE A 547 -88.34 -14.64 -5.76
N VAL A 548 -88.35 -13.35 -6.17
CA VAL A 548 -88.71 -12.13 -5.34
C VAL A 548 -89.75 -11.19 -6.01
N ASN A 549 -90.59 -10.44 -5.26
CA ASN A 549 -91.72 -9.61 -5.76
C ASN A 549 -91.88 -8.16 -5.13
N ILE A 550 -92.30 -7.09 -5.86
CA ILE A 550 -92.14 -5.64 -5.48
C ILE A 550 -93.32 -4.69 -5.85
N THR A 551 -93.67 -3.66 -5.02
CA THR A 551 -94.76 -2.64 -5.22
C THR A 551 -94.35 -1.16 -4.88
N THR A 552 -94.71 -0.12 -5.68
CA THR A 552 -94.35 1.31 -5.44
C THR A 552 -95.22 2.35 -6.22
N GLU A 553 -95.42 3.58 -5.71
CA GLU A 553 -96.15 4.70 -6.38
C GLU A 553 -95.28 5.52 -7.36
N TYR A 554 -94.01 5.77 -7.00
CA TYR A 554 -93.01 6.43 -7.85
C TYR A 554 -91.96 5.40 -8.29
N PRO A 555 -91.23 5.62 -9.40
CA PRO A 555 -90.16 4.73 -9.84
C PRO A 555 -89.17 4.42 -8.71
N LEU A 556 -89.06 3.14 -8.33
CA LEU A 556 -88.22 2.71 -7.22
C LEU A 556 -86.90 2.15 -7.74
N LEU A 557 -85.84 2.91 -7.48
CA LEU A 557 -84.49 2.47 -7.78
C LEU A 557 -83.95 1.62 -6.63
N ALA A 558 -83.27 0.53 -6.96
CA ALA A 558 -82.53 -0.25 -6.00
C ALA A 558 -81.13 -0.54 -6.51
N LYS A 559 -80.20 -0.67 -5.58
CA LYS A 559 -78.84 -1.08 -5.82
C LYS A 559 -78.77 -2.59 -5.67
N ILE A 560 -78.54 -3.28 -6.77
CA ILE A 560 -78.20 -4.71 -6.78
C ILE A 560 -76.78 -4.82 -7.32
N ASN A 561 -75.89 -5.45 -6.56
CA ASN A 561 -74.46 -5.58 -6.90
C ASN A 561 -73.81 -4.24 -7.30
N ASN A 562 -74.12 -3.19 -6.56
CA ASN A 562 -73.67 -1.83 -6.82
C ASN A 562 -74.23 -1.11 -8.05
N ASN A 563 -75.06 -1.74 -8.88
CA ASN A 563 -75.71 -1.08 -10.02
C ASN A 563 -77.12 -0.61 -9.63
N ILE A 564 -77.44 0.62 -10.02
CA ILE A 564 -78.77 1.20 -9.81
C ILE A 564 -79.68 0.73 -10.93
N ILE A 565 -80.73 0.01 -10.56
CA ILE A 565 -81.71 -0.54 -11.49
C ILE A 565 -83.13 -0.18 -11.05
N ASN A 566 -84.06 -0.15 -12.00
CA ASN A 566 -85.49 -0.22 -11.68
C ASN A 566 -85.77 -1.61 -11.10
N LEU A 567 -86.17 -1.65 -9.84
CA LEU A 567 -86.38 -2.92 -9.14
C LEU A 567 -87.73 -3.53 -9.55
N SER A 568 -87.71 -4.78 -10.03
CA SER A 568 -88.90 -5.56 -10.43
C SER A 568 -88.82 -7.03 -9.96
N SER A 569 -89.92 -7.78 -10.08
CA SER A 569 -90.00 -9.18 -9.68
C SER A 569 -89.14 -10.14 -10.55
N GLY A 570 -88.50 -11.19 -10.00
CA GLY A 570 -87.58 -12.10 -10.73
C GLY A 570 -86.78 -13.14 -9.90
N TRP A 571 -85.87 -13.91 -10.55
CA TRP A 571 -84.95 -14.89 -9.91
C TRP A 571 -83.65 -14.25 -9.46
N TYR A 572 -83.30 -14.46 -8.20
CA TYR A 572 -82.15 -13.85 -7.54
C TYR A 572 -81.34 -14.90 -6.80
N ASN A 573 -80.02 -14.68 -6.74
CA ASN A 573 -79.12 -15.58 -6.02
C ASN A 573 -79.50 -15.65 -4.56
N GLU A 574 -79.42 -16.84 -3.98
CA GLU A 574 -79.35 -16.96 -2.53
C GLU A 574 -78.21 -16.08 -2.02
N SER A 575 -78.45 -15.38 -0.91
CA SER A 575 -77.59 -14.35 -0.31
C SER A 575 -77.43 -13.02 -1.08
N LEU A 576 -78.17 -12.78 -2.16
CA LEU A 576 -78.13 -11.48 -2.87
C LEU A 576 -78.70 -10.35 -1.99
N ARG A 577 -77.98 -9.22 -1.92
CA ARG A 577 -78.39 -8.03 -1.14
C ARG A 577 -79.07 -6.99 -2.05
N ILE A 578 -80.32 -6.64 -1.75
CA ILE A 578 -81.10 -5.61 -2.43
C ILE A 578 -81.15 -4.37 -1.53
N VAL A 579 -80.59 -3.25 -2.01
CA VAL A 579 -80.53 -1.99 -1.26
C VAL A 579 -81.37 -0.93 -1.95
N ILE A 580 -82.53 -0.63 -1.40
CA ILE A 580 -83.34 0.51 -1.81
C ILE A 580 -82.81 1.71 -1.02
N PHE A 581 -82.23 2.67 -1.71
CA PHE A 581 -81.54 3.82 -1.11
C PHE A 581 -82.41 5.07 -1.15
N TYR A 582 -82.01 6.09 -0.39
CA TYR A 582 -82.70 7.38 -0.34
C TYR A 582 -82.76 8.03 -1.71
N GLN A 583 -83.94 8.48 -2.11
CA GLN A 583 -84.22 8.96 -3.46
C GLN A 583 -85.02 10.25 -3.38
N ILE A 584 -84.70 11.19 -4.28
CA ILE A 584 -85.44 12.44 -4.45
C ILE A 584 -86.25 12.43 -5.74
N TYR A 585 -87.48 12.91 -5.67
CA TYR A 585 -88.33 13.14 -6.84
C TYR A 585 -88.69 14.63 -6.91
N ASN A 586 -88.24 15.32 -7.96
CA ASN A 586 -88.47 16.76 -8.09
C ASN A 586 -89.89 17.03 -8.61
N VAL A 587 -90.67 17.80 -7.84
CA VAL A 587 -92.06 18.12 -8.19
C VAL A 587 -92.13 19.41 -9.01
N SER A 588 -91.39 20.47 -8.62
CA SER A 588 -91.33 21.76 -9.34
C SER A 588 -90.04 22.55 -9.01
N TYR A 589 -89.81 23.70 -9.68
CA TYR A 589 -88.65 24.55 -9.40
C TYR A 589 -88.79 25.22 -8.03
N GLY A 590 -88.22 24.59 -7.00
CA GLY A 590 -88.31 25.04 -5.61
C GLY A 590 -89.05 24.09 -4.66
N GLN A 591 -89.52 22.92 -5.12
CA GLN A 591 -90.16 21.87 -4.31
C GLN A 591 -89.73 20.44 -4.73
N ARG A 592 -89.44 19.54 -3.76
CA ARG A 592 -89.05 18.13 -4.00
C ARG A 592 -89.57 17.14 -2.95
N GLU A 593 -89.71 15.85 -3.33
CA GLU A 593 -90.11 14.70 -2.49
C GLU A 593 -88.96 13.75 -2.12
N VAL A 594 -89.07 13.25 -0.90
CA VAL A 594 -88.17 12.53 0.02
C VAL A 594 -88.38 11.05 0.33
N LEU A 595 -87.77 10.03 -0.30
CA LEU A 595 -88.02 8.62 0.13
C LEU A 595 -87.61 8.38 1.60
N LEU A 596 -88.52 7.88 2.43
CA LEU A 596 -88.37 7.74 3.88
C LEU A 596 -88.03 6.33 4.40
N ASN A 597 -88.39 5.27 3.66
CA ASN A 597 -88.20 3.88 4.09
C ASN A 597 -87.22 3.08 3.20
N PRO A 598 -86.01 3.59 2.94
CA PRO A 598 -84.97 2.79 2.28
C PRO A 598 -84.70 1.54 3.11
N ILE A 599 -84.70 0.38 2.46
CA ILE A 599 -84.42 -0.90 3.12
C ILE A 599 -83.22 -1.58 2.48
N ASN A 600 -82.61 -2.45 3.26
CA ASN A 600 -81.48 -3.24 2.85
C ASN A 600 -81.67 -4.69 3.30
N ILE A 601 -81.99 -5.59 2.37
CA ILE A 601 -82.37 -6.98 2.66
C ILE A 601 -81.52 -7.98 1.86
N THR A 602 -81.30 -9.17 2.43
CA THR A 602 -80.59 -10.28 1.82
C THR A 602 -81.57 -11.40 1.46
N VAL A 603 -81.52 -11.91 0.23
CA VAL A 603 -82.39 -12.98 -0.29
C VAL A 603 -81.99 -14.33 0.32
N THR A 604 -82.71 -14.83 1.30
CA THR A 604 -82.53 -16.19 1.87
C THR A 604 -83.70 -17.12 1.54
N SER A 605 -84.80 -16.55 1.07
CA SER A 605 -86.00 -17.20 0.55
C SER A 605 -86.78 -16.19 -0.31
N SER A 606 -87.91 -16.57 -0.86
CA SER A 606 -88.81 -15.67 -1.60
C SER A 606 -89.55 -14.67 -0.68
N PHE A 607 -89.70 -13.37 -1.05
CA PHE A 607 -90.39 -12.31 -0.25
C PHE A 607 -90.99 -11.10 -1.06
N ASN A 608 -91.71 -10.15 -0.39
CA ASN A 608 -92.44 -8.95 -0.93
C ASN A 608 -92.01 -7.56 -0.31
N TYR A 609 -92.07 -6.38 -1.01
CA TYR A 609 -91.71 -5.01 -0.50
C TYR A 609 -92.56 -3.79 -1.03
N THR A 610 -92.74 -2.68 -0.23
CA THR A 610 -93.52 -1.41 -0.52
C THR A 610 -92.84 -0.07 -0.05
N ALA A 611 -92.94 1.09 -0.75
CA ALA A 611 -92.19 2.38 -0.54
C ALA A 611 -92.99 3.67 -0.07
N ASN A 612 -92.37 4.64 0.68
CA ASN A 612 -92.95 5.87 1.35
C ASN A 612 -92.16 7.24 1.15
N TRP A 613 -92.78 8.45 1.00
CA TRP A 613 -92.12 9.76 0.59
C TRP A 613 -92.45 11.07 1.43
N LEU A 614 -91.63 12.19 1.40
CA LEU A 614 -91.71 13.50 2.18
C LEU A 614 -91.25 14.84 1.47
N THR A 615 -91.87 16.01 1.68
CA THR A 615 -91.63 17.31 0.96
C THR A 615 -90.57 18.34 1.51
N GLN A 616 -89.87 19.14 0.65
CA GLN A 616 -88.87 20.22 1.00
C GLN A 616 -88.86 21.49 0.07
N TYR A 617 -88.33 22.67 0.52
CA TYR A 617 -88.23 23.98 -0.23
C TYR A 617 -86.82 24.65 -0.28
N LEU A 618 -86.53 25.55 -1.25
CA LEU A 618 -85.19 26.20 -1.50
C LEU A 618 -85.03 27.65 -0.95
N ILE A 619 -83.97 27.96 -0.19
CA ILE A 619 -83.66 29.29 0.40
C ILE A 619 -82.30 29.84 -0.08
N GLN A 620 -82.14 31.15 -0.34
CA GLN A 620 -80.93 31.82 -0.88
C GLN A 620 -80.33 32.89 0.08
N VAL A 621 -79.00 32.99 0.19
CA VAL A 621 -78.30 33.89 1.16
C VAL A 621 -77.09 34.60 0.52
N SER A 622 -76.83 35.89 0.84
CA SER A 622 -75.77 36.72 0.21
C SER A 622 -74.35 36.53 0.77
N PHE A 623 -74.20 36.07 2.02
CA PHE A 623 -72.91 35.77 2.65
C PHE A 623 -73.13 34.63 3.66
N PRO A 624 -72.36 33.53 3.63
CA PRO A 624 -72.56 32.42 4.55
C PRO A 624 -72.15 32.78 5.97
N VAL A 625 -72.97 32.42 6.96
CA VAL A 625 -72.69 32.66 8.39
C VAL A 625 -73.19 31.51 9.26
N ASN A 626 -72.66 31.37 10.47
CA ASN A 626 -73.24 30.47 11.46
C ASN A 626 -74.60 30.99 11.96
N ALA A 627 -75.61 30.11 11.96
CA ALA A 627 -76.99 30.37 12.40
C ALA A 627 -77.57 29.17 13.19
N THR A 628 -78.57 29.36 14.04
CA THR A 628 -79.29 28.28 14.73
C THR A 628 -80.54 27.87 13.96
N ILE A 629 -80.61 26.60 13.51
CA ILE A 629 -81.79 26.00 12.87
C ILE A 629 -82.45 25.05 13.87
N ASN A 630 -83.70 25.32 14.25
CA ASN A 630 -84.45 24.57 15.27
C ASN A 630 -83.64 24.35 16.57
N GLY A 631 -82.88 25.36 17.00
CA GLY A 631 -82.09 25.35 18.24
C GLY A 631 -80.68 24.74 18.15
N LYS A 632 -80.24 24.27 16.98
CA LYS A 632 -78.87 23.75 16.77
C LYS A 632 -78.10 24.63 15.79
N THR A 633 -76.82 24.87 16.03
CA THR A 633 -75.99 25.74 15.21
C THR A 633 -75.52 25.04 13.93
N PHE A 634 -75.76 25.66 12.77
CA PHE A 634 -75.34 25.23 11.44
C PHE A 634 -74.77 26.40 10.65
N VAL A 635 -74.03 26.12 9.58
CA VAL A 635 -73.70 27.15 8.58
C VAL A 635 -74.95 27.41 7.74
N PHE A 636 -75.50 28.61 7.84
CA PHE A 636 -76.63 29.03 7.02
C PHE A 636 -76.12 29.58 5.70
N ASN A 637 -76.53 28.92 4.63
CA ASN A 637 -76.16 29.23 3.26
C ASN A 637 -77.36 28.97 2.33
N THR A 638 -77.16 29.18 1.04
CA THR A 638 -78.18 28.86 0.03
C THR A 638 -78.39 27.33 -0.04
N GLY A 639 -79.61 26.83 0.21
CA GLY A 639 -79.88 25.39 0.30
C GLY A 639 -81.36 24.99 0.44
N TRP A 640 -81.63 23.68 0.48
CA TRP A 640 -82.97 23.09 0.65
C TRP A 640 -83.27 22.78 2.12
N TYR A 641 -84.43 23.20 2.59
CA TYR A 641 -84.86 23.10 3.98
C TYR A 641 -86.21 22.38 4.07
N ASN A 642 -86.41 21.65 5.17
CA ASN A 642 -87.67 20.95 5.37
C ASN A 642 -88.80 21.97 5.57
N GLU A 643 -89.99 21.59 5.12
CA GLU A 643 -91.17 22.40 5.41
C GLU A 643 -91.31 22.58 6.93
N SER A 644 -91.51 23.83 7.37
CA SER A 644 -91.70 24.26 8.78
C SER A 644 -90.45 24.50 9.66
N GLU A 645 -89.22 24.56 9.11
CA GLU A 645 -88.00 24.87 9.90
C GLU A 645 -87.82 26.37 10.26
N LYS A 646 -87.19 26.69 11.43
CA LYS A 646 -86.87 28.06 11.93
C LYS A 646 -85.36 28.31 12.03
N ILE A 647 -84.84 29.46 11.53
CA ILE A 647 -83.40 29.81 11.41
C ILE A 647 -83.06 31.17 12.07
N GLU A 648 -81.97 31.33 12.86
CA GLU A 648 -81.56 32.59 13.56
C GLU A 648 -80.02 32.91 13.50
N ILE A 649 -79.58 34.18 13.31
CA ILE A 649 -78.14 34.59 13.17
C ILE A 649 -77.70 35.59 14.27
N THR A 650 -76.52 35.41 14.90
CA THR A 650 -76.00 36.23 16.05
C THR A 650 -74.78 37.14 15.71
N GLN A 651 -74.44 38.11 16.59
CA GLN A 651 -73.54 39.27 16.34
C GLN A 651 -72.01 39.08 16.56
N ASN A 652 -71.51 37.88 16.90
CA ASN A 652 -70.10 37.70 17.30
C ASN A 652 -69.15 37.44 16.12
N THR A 653 -67.87 37.85 16.26
CA THR A 653 -66.77 37.47 15.35
C THR A 653 -66.71 35.94 15.21
N GLN A 654 -66.70 35.45 13.97
CA GLN A 654 -66.73 34.02 13.69
C GLN A 654 -65.31 33.57 13.29
N TYR A 655 -64.67 32.78 14.15
CA TYR A 655 -63.39 32.16 13.82
C TYR A 655 -63.65 31.00 12.86
N VAL A 656 -63.12 31.10 11.64
CA VAL A 656 -63.21 30.06 10.61
C VAL A 656 -62.05 29.07 10.78
N GLY A 657 -60.90 29.57 11.24
CA GLY A 657 -59.74 28.76 11.58
C GLY A 657 -58.84 29.45 12.61
N LYS A 658 -57.73 28.81 12.97
CA LYS A 658 -56.76 29.33 13.96
C LYS A 658 -56.16 30.69 13.57
N PHE A 659 -56.03 30.96 12.27
CA PHE A 659 -55.38 32.15 11.70
C PHE A 659 -56.26 32.88 10.67
N GLU A 660 -57.56 32.57 10.64
CA GLU A 660 -58.57 33.19 9.76
C GLU A 660 -59.86 33.46 10.53
N ARG A 661 -60.41 34.67 10.39
CA ARG A 661 -61.68 35.05 11.04
C ARG A 661 -62.57 35.90 10.14
N ILE A 662 -63.88 35.73 10.27
CA ILE A 662 -64.91 36.58 9.68
C ILE A 662 -65.36 37.61 10.73
N TYR A 663 -65.28 38.87 10.36
CA TYR A 663 -65.73 40.00 11.18
C TYR A 663 -67.03 40.57 10.57
N ILE A 664 -68.14 40.43 11.30
CA ILE A 664 -69.49 40.82 10.86
C ILE A 664 -69.79 42.26 11.30
N TYR A 665 -70.28 43.11 10.38
CA TYR A 665 -70.50 44.54 10.63
C TYR A 665 -71.97 44.92 10.97
N ASN A 666 -72.93 43.99 10.84
CA ASN A 666 -74.36 44.26 11.07
C ASN A 666 -74.71 44.53 12.55
N LYS A 667 -75.59 45.51 12.81
CA LYS A 667 -75.97 45.97 14.16
C LYS A 667 -77.16 45.23 14.83
N THR A 668 -77.89 44.31 14.17
CA THR A 668 -79.05 43.55 14.73
C THR A 668 -79.13 42.07 14.27
N PRO A 669 -79.69 41.13 15.08
CA PRO A 669 -79.90 39.70 14.71
C PRO A 669 -81.00 39.47 13.63
N ILE A 670 -80.91 38.37 12.85
CA ILE A 670 -81.84 38.01 11.74
C ILE A 670 -82.55 36.66 12.02
N ILE A 671 -83.89 36.53 11.82
CA ILE A 671 -84.72 35.30 12.07
C ILE A 671 -85.62 34.94 10.85
N ILE A 672 -85.73 33.66 10.46
CA ILE A 672 -86.43 33.15 9.23
C ILE A 672 -87.28 31.87 9.49
N ILE A 673 -88.46 31.72 8.85
CA ILE A 673 -89.32 30.49 8.84
C ILE A 673 -89.51 29.95 7.41
N VAL A 674 -89.33 28.63 7.20
CA VAL A 674 -89.39 27.93 5.89
C VAL A 674 -90.79 27.41 5.58
N ASN A 675 -91.48 28.07 4.64
CA ASN A 675 -92.80 27.68 4.13
C ASN A 675 -92.94 27.87 2.61
N SER A 676 -91.89 28.38 1.97
CA SER A 676 -91.80 28.73 0.55
C SER A 676 -90.35 29.12 0.23
N PRO A 677 -89.95 29.19 -1.05
CA PRO A 677 -88.63 29.69 -1.43
C PRO A 677 -88.38 31.19 -1.10
N LYS A 678 -87.20 31.59 -0.57
CA LYS A 678 -86.86 32.98 -0.10
C LYS A 678 -85.38 33.41 -0.30
N LYS A 679 -85.03 34.72 -0.22
CA LYS A 679 -83.65 35.31 -0.33
C LYS A 679 -83.26 36.29 0.81
N ILE A 680 -82.01 36.25 1.33
CA ILE A 680 -81.50 36.94 2.55
C ILE A 680 -80.13 37.67 2.36
N ILE A 681 -79.85 38.84 3.01
CA ILE A 681 -78.63 39.69 2.84
C ILE A 681 -77.82 39.93 4.17
N ILE A 682 -76.47 39.91 4.15
CA ILE A 682 -75.52 40.03 5.32
C ILE A 682 -74.20 40.81 4.98
N ASN A 683 -73.67 41.71 5.84
CA ASN A 683 -72.40 42.47 5.66
C ASN A 683 -71.23 42.01 6.59
N ALA A 684 -70.10 41.55 6.03
CA ALA A 684 -68.91 41.07 6.77
C ALA A 684 -67.59 41.12 5.95
N THR A 685 -66.41 41.00 6.58
CA THR A 685 -65.08 40.85 5.91
C THR A 685 -64.21 39.74 6.54
N VAL A 686 -63.16 39.31 5.81
CA VAL A 686 -62.17 38.30 6.23
C VAL A 686 -60.86 38.96 6.67
N GLN A 687 -60.27 38.46 7.77
CA GLN A 687 -58.94 38.86 8.26
C GLN A 687 -58.01 37.65 8.42
N PHE A 688 -56.72 37.85 8.18
CA PHE A 688 -55.67 36.84 8.32
C PHE A 688 -54.61 37.25 9.34
N TYR A 689 -54.04 36.26 10.04
CA TYR A 689 -52.95 36.48 10.97
C TYR A 689 -51.59 36.48 10.25
N VAL A 690 -50.79 37.53 10.45
CA VAL A 690 -49.41 37.64 9.93
C VAL A 690 -48.45 37.53 11.10
N TYR A 691 -47.52 36.58 11.01
CA TYR A 691 -46.51 36.29 12.03
C TYR A 691 -45.14 36.87 11.65
N PHE A 692 -44.50 37.58 12.58
CA PHE A 692 -43.12 38.07 12.48
C PHE A 692 -42.24 37.41 13.55
N GLU A 693 -41.10 36.83 13.15
CA GLU A 693 -40.14 36.19 14.08
C GLU A 693 -39.50 37.21 15.05
N MET A 694 -39.34 38.48 14.62
CA MET A 694 -38.83 39.57 15.44
C MET A 694 -39.50 40.90 15.06
N SER A 695 -39.48 41.87 15.99
CA SER A 695 -39.99 43.22 15.74
C SER A 695 -39.09 43.95 14.73
N VAL A 696 -39.68 44.47 13.66
CA VAL A 696 -38.97 45.22 12.62
C VAL A 696 -39.75 46.44 12.19
N ILE A 697 -39.02 47.45 11.72
CA ILE A 697 -39.59 48.67 11.16
C ILE A 697 -39.80 48.49 9.65
N GLY A 698 -40.99 48.84 9.16
CA GLY A 698 -41.35 48.83 7.74
C GLY A 698 -42.50 49.79 7.42
N GLU A 699 -43.21 49.58 6.31
CA GLU A 699 -44.37 50.37 5.88
C GLU A 699 -45.63 49.50 5.67
N LEU A 700 -46.77 49.91 6.24
CA LEU A 700 -48.10 49.33 6.01
C LEU A 700 -48.91 50.29 5.13
N ASN A 701 -49.30 49.87 3.92
CA ASN A 701 -50.01 50.72 2.95
C ASN A 701 -49.35 52.10 2.73
N GLY A 702 -48.02 52.18 2.86
CA GLY A 702 -47.23 53.42 2.70
C GLY A 702 -46.97 54.23 3.96
N SER A 703 -47.50 53.85 5.13
CA SER A 703 -47.18 54.50 6.42
C SER A 703 -46.17 53.68 7.23
N LYS A 704 -45.13 54.34 7.75
CA LYS A 704 -44.07 53.70 8.53
C LYS A 704 -44.60 53.18 9.87
N GLU A 705 -44.43 51.88 10.13
CA GLU A 705 -44.91 51.20 11.33
C GLU A 705 -43.86 50.23 11.89
N ASN A 706 -44.04 49.86 13.17
CA ASN A 706 -43.30 48.77 13.81
C ASN A 706 -44.15 47.50 13.75
N PHE A 707 -43.71 46.52 12.96
CA PHE A 707 -44.45 45.29 12.75
C PHE A 707 -44.20 44.27 13.85
N THR A 708 -45.30 43.71 14.36
CA THR A 708 -45.38 42.57 15.28
C THR A 708 -46.50 41.63 14.82
N SER A 709 -46.54 40.39 15.32
CA SER A 709 -47.53 39.40 14.86
C SER A 709 -48.97 39.80 15.20
N ASN A 710 -49.83 40.03 14.20
CA ASN A 710 -51.21 40.54 14.39
C ASN A 710 -52.18 40.17 13.24
N TRP A 711 -53.47 40.51 13.39
CA TRP A 711 -54.52 40.32 12.38
C TRP A 711 -54.63 41.50 11.41
N TYR A 712 -54.59 41.21 10.11
CA TYR A 712 -54.67 42.22 9.05
C TYR A 712 -55.84 41.93 8.11
N ASN A 713 -56.45 42.99 7.58
CA ASN A 713 -57.51 42.87 6.57
C ASN A 713 -56.94 42.24 5.30
N ILE A 714 -57.74 41.39 4.67
CA ILE A 714 -57.43 40.91 3.32
C ILE A 714 -57.18 42.13 2.40
N TYR A 715 -56.10 42.05 1.62
CA TYR A 715 -55.53 43.06 0.71
C TYR A 715 -54.69 44.19 1.30
N SER A 716 -54.23 44.11 2.56
CA SER A 716 -53.24 45.06 3.10
C SER A 716 -51.84 44.83 2.50
N LEU A 717 -51.09 45.90 2.16
CA LEU A 717 -49.71 45.85 1.61
C LEU A 717 -48.66 46.15 2.68
N ILE A 718 -47.66 45.27 2.86
CA ILE A 718 -46.56 45.43 3.82
C ILE A 718 -45.22 45.51 3.06
N THR A 719 -44.32 46.44 3.44
CA THR A 719 -42.96 46.61 2.88
C THR A 719 -41.89 46.71 3.99
N LEU A 720 -40.77 45.98 3.89
CA LEU A 720 -39.67 45.91 4.88
C LEU A 720 -38.33 46.38 4.30
N ASN A 721 -37.34 46.70 5.16
CA ASN A 721 -35.97 47.01 4.71
C ASN A 721 -35.23 45.74 4.25
N GLN A 722 -34.26 45.90 3.35
CA GLN A 722 -33.47 44.78 2.80
C GLN A 722 -32.63 44.03 3.85
N THR A 723 -32.07 44.74 4.84
CA THR A 723 -31.23 44.13 5.89
C THR A 723 -31.35 44.88 7.21
N TYR A 724 -31.20 44.15 8.32
CA TYR A 724 -31.14 44.70 9.67
C TYR A 724 -29.87 44.19 10.38
N PHE A 725 -29.23 45.01 11.23
CA PHE A 725 -27.98 44.65 11.90
C PHE A 725 -28.11 44.69 13.42
N LYS A 726 -27.59 43.66 14.10
CA LYS A 726 -27.39 43.62 15.55
C LYS A 726 -25.90 43.51 15.86
N TYR A 727 -25.31 44.56 16.41
CA TYR A 727 -23.91 44.57 16.82
C TYR A 727 -23.74 43.81 18.14
N ILE A 728 -22.80 42.85 18.17
CA ILE A 728 -22.43 42.10 19.39
C ILE A 728 -21.26 42.81 20.08
N SER A 729 -20.28 43.26 19.29
CA SER A 729 -19.14 44.06 19.71
C SER A 729 -18.72 45.01 18.57
N ILE A 730 -17.68 45.81 18.79
CA ILE A 730 -17.09 46.67 17.74
C ILE A 730 -16.51 45.87 16.56
N THR A 731 -16.25 44.56 16.72
CA THR A 731 -15.64 43.69 15.69
C THR A 731 -16.50 42.48 15.31
N GLN A 732 -17.70 42.34 15.89
CA GLN A 732 -18.63 41.25 15.59
C GLN A 732 -20.09 41.74 15.50
N ARG A 733 -20.81 41.32 14.45
CA ARG A 733 -22.25 41.65 14.27
C ARG A 733 -23.02 40.51 13.62
N ILE A 734 -24.34 40.51 13.80
CA ILE A 734 -25.29 39.63 13.09
C ILE A 734 -26.08 40.46 12.09
N MET A 735 -26.09 40.03 10.83
CA MET A 735 -26.95 40.56 9.77
C MET A 735 -28.20 39.68 9.64
N TYR A 736 -29.38 40.32 9.65
CA TYR A 736 -30.69 39.70 9.48
C TYR A 736 -31.27 40.11 8.12
N ILE A 737 -31.67 39.12 7.32
CA ILE A 737 -32.30 39.34 6.01
C ILE A 737 -33.71 38.75 6.06
N PRO A 738 -34.78 39.55 5.89
CA PRO A 738 -36.14 39.04 5.87
C PRO A 738 -36.37 38.11 4.65
N SER A 739 -37.22 37.11 4.84
CA SER A 739 -37.67 36.19 3.78
C SER A 739 -38.39 36.90 2.64
N ASP A 740 -39.14 37.95 2.96
CA ASP A 740 -39.82 38.81 1.98
C ASP A 740 -39.71 40.28 2.38
N ILE A 741 -39.51 41.14 1.37
CA ILE A 741 -39.40 42.59 1.56
C ILE A 741 -40.67 43.35 1.19
N LYS A 742 -41.63 42.73 0.48
CA LYS A 742 -42.88 43.38 0.07
C LYS A 742 -43.96 42.37 -0.29
N PHE A 743 -45.15 42.41 0.34
CA PHE A 743 -46.22 41.44 0.11
C PHE A 743 -47.64 41.98 0.44
N ILE A 744 -48.67 41.34 -0.15
CA ILE A 744 -50.09 41.66 0.08
C ILE A 744 -50.75 40.53 0.89
N VAL A 745 -51.49 40.88 1.95
CA VAL A 745 -52.17 39.92 2.83
C VAL A 745 -53.38 39.31 2.14
N THR A 746 -53.27 38.08 1.64
CA THR A 746 -54.38 37.31 1.02
C THR A 746 -54.65 35.99 1.72
N GLN A 747 -53.79 35.62 2.67
CA GLN A 747 -53.80 34.40 3.48
C GLN A 747 -52.93 34.64 4.73
N PRO A 748 -52.89 33.72 5.72
CA PRO A 748 -51.93 33.81 6.82
C PRO A 748 -50.49 33.80 6.28
N TYR A 749 -49.62 34.63 6.86
CA TYR A 749 -48.28 34.85 6.32
C TYR A 749 -47.23 34.81 7.43
N ASN A 750 -46.08 34.17 7.17
CA ASN A 750 -44.98 34.07 8.14
C ASN A 750 -43.74 34.76 7.58
N ILE A 751 -43.17 35.69 8.34
CA ILE A 751 -41.93 36.40 8.01
C ILE A 751 -40.81 35.91 8.93
N THR A 752 -39.87 35.15 8.35
CA THR A 752 -38.65 34.65 9.01
C THR A 752 -37.42 35.43 8.56
N PHE A 753 -36.32 35.38 9.33
CA PHE A 753 -35.07 36.10 9.02
C PHE A 753 -33.85 35.16 8.94
N LEU A 754 -33.09 35.24 7.84
CA LEU A 754 -31.79 34.58 7.72
C LEU A 754 -30.75 35.33 8.57
N LYS A 755 -30.02 34.61 9.42
CA LYS A 755 -29.03 35.16 10.37
C LYS A 755 -27.61 34.85 9.90
N ILE A 756 -26.81 35.88 9.60
CA ILE A 756 -25.41 35.73 9.16
C ILE A 756 -24.47 36.41 10.15
N MET A 757 -23.52 35.65 10.69
CA MET A 757 -22.45 36.17 11.56
C MET A 757 -21.39 36.87 10.71
N GLN A 758 -20.95 38.06 11.11
CA GLN A 758 -19.90 38.83 10.43
C GLN A 758 -18.81 39.27 11.41
N TYR A 759 -17.56 39.30 10.93
CA TYR A 759 -16.38 39.76 11.66
C TYR A 759 -15.71 40.93 10.94
N TYR A 760 -15.17 41.88 11.70
CA TYR A 760 -14.39 42.98 11.15
C TYR A 760 -12.91 42.58 11.01
N ILE A 761 -12.36 42.71 9.80
CA ILE A 761 -10.97 42.32 9.48
C ILE A 761 -10.13 43.56 9.20
N PHE A 762 -8.91 43.58 9.73
CA PHE A 762 -7.92 44.63 9.49
C PHE A 762 -6.82 44.13 8.53
N PHE A 763 -6.55 44.86 7.46
CA PHE A 763 -5.44 44.62 6.54
C PHE A 763 -4.40 45.71 6.73
N ASN A 764 -3.22 45.33 7.25
CA ASN A 764 -2.09 46.23 7.43
C ASN A 764 -1.03 45.93 6.35
N SER A 765 -0.87 46.84 5.40
CA SER A 765 0.06 46.70 4.28
C SER A 765 0.62 48.06 3.88
N SER A 766 1.92 48.11 3.60
CA SER A 766 2.60 49.32 3.10
C SER A 766 2.26 49.64 1.63
N PHE A 767 1.71 48.67 0.89
CA PHE A 767 1.25 48.83 -0.49
C PHE A 767 -0.21 48.36 -0.63
N PRO A 768 -0.97 48.84 -1.63
CA PRO A 768 -2.33 48.35 -1.88
C PRO A 768 -2.36 46.83 -2.02
N LEU A 769 -3.13 46.16 -1.15
CA LEU A 769 -3.20 44.71 -1.08
C LEU A 769 -4.39 44.22 -1.91
N VAL A 770 -4.12 43.36 -2.89
CA VAL A 770 -5.17 42.75 -3.71
C VAL A 770 -5.48 41.35 -3.19
N GLY A 771 -6.76 40.98 -3.16
CA GLY A 771 -7.22 39.63 -2.83
C GLY A 771 -8.45 39.21 -3.65
N ILE A 772 -8.72 37.92 -3.65
CA ILE A 772 -9.87 37.31 -4.32
C ILE A 772 -10.87 36.90 -3.24
N VAL A 773 -12.05 37.53 -3.25
CA VAL A 773 -13.15 37.23 -2.32
C VAL A 773 -14.31 36.70 -3.13
N ASN A 774 -14.74 35.47 -2.83
CA ASN A 774 -15.80 34.75 -3.57
C ASN A 774 -15.60 34.75 -5.10
N GLY A 775 -14.35 34.58 -5.55
CA GLY A 775 -14.00 34.51 -6.97
C GLY A 775 -13.82 35.85 -7.70
N LYS A 776 -14.00 36.99 -7.02
CA LYS A 776 -13.77 38.33 -7.60
C LYS A 776 -12.53 38.99 -6.99
N GLN A 777 -11.63 39.46 -7.84
CA GLN A 777 -10.46 40.24 -7.44
C GLN A 777 -10.87 41.64 -6.98
N ILE A 778 -10.47 42.01 -5.77
CA ILE A 778 -10.75 43.30 -5.14
C ILE A 778 -9.53 43.83 -4.39
N THR A 779 -9.49 45.14 -4.15
CA THR A 779 -8.55 45.73 -3.18
C THR A 779 -9.07 45.47 -1.77
N LEU A 780 -8.25 44.81 -0.94
CA LEU A 780 -8.59 44.47 0.43
C LEU A 780 -8.48 45.71 1.31
N ASN A 781 -9.63 46.18 1.79
CA ASN A 781 -9.75 47.28 2.76
C ASN A 781 -10.31 46.74 4.08
N ASN A 782 -10.09 47.47 5.17
CA ASN A 782 -10.69 47.15 6.47
C ASN A 782 -12.22 47.14 6.36
N GLY A 783 -12.88 46.08 6.84
CA GLY A 783 -14.32 45.92 6.64
C GLY A 783 -14.94 44.68 7.27
N TRP A 784 -16.25 44.53 7.11
CA TRP A 784 -17.04 43.40 7.62
C TRP A 784 -17.12 42.28 6.60
N PHE A 785 -16.71 41.08 7.00
CA PHE A 785 -16.75 39.86 6.18
C PHE A 785 -17.64 38.80 6.82
N ASN A 786 -18.22 37.93 6.00
CA ASN A 786 -19.09 36.86 6.46
C ASN A 786 -18.29 35.75 7.14
N ASN A 787 -18.85 35.15 8.19
CA ASN A 787 -18.28 33.95 8.78
C ASN A 787 -18.21 32.82 7.73
N SER A 788 -17.09 32.10 7.70
CA SER A 788 -16.71 31.08 6.72
C SER A 788 -16.40 31.58 5.30
N GLU A 789 -16.38 32.90 5.07
CA GLU A 789 -15.91 33.48 3.81
C GLU A 789 -14.40 33.21 3.62
N ARG A 790 -13.99 32.93 2.38
CA ARG A 790 -12.59 32.68 2.02
C ARG A 790 -12.02 33.87 1.25
N ILE A 791 -10.85 34.32 1.69
CA ILE A 791 -10.09 35.39 1.06
C ILE A 791 -8.76 34.81 0.61
N GLU A 792 -8.51 34.77 -0.70
CA GLU A 792 -7.22 34.38 -1.26
C GLU A 792 -6.38 35.63 -1.51
N ILE A 793 -5.19 35.68 -0.92
CA ILE A 793 -4.21 36.76 -1.14
C ILE A 793 -3.11 36.21 -2.03
N PRO A 794 -3.14 36.48 -3.35
CA PRO A 794 -2.15 35.92 -4.28
C PRO A 794 -0.79 36.62 -4.15
N PHE A 795 0.22 35.99 -4.74
CA PHE A 795 1.53 36.62 -4.94
C PHE A 795 1.38 37.90 -5.75
N GLN A 796 2.01 38.98 -5.29
CA GLN A 796 1.94 40.30 -5.89
C GLN A 796 3.26 41.03 -5.67
N TYR A 797 3.60 41.93 -6.59
CA TYR A 797 4.86 42.66 -6.57
C TYR A 797 4.69 44.10 -7.08
N LYS A 798 5.61 44.98 -6.70
CA LYS A 798 5.73 46.36 -7.18
C LYS A 798 7.16 46.59 -7.65
N MET A 799 7.32 46.91 -8.94
CA MET A 799 8.62 47.21 -9.51
C MET A 799 9.19 48.50 -8.91
N ILE A 800 10.47 48.48 -8.55
CA ILE A 800 11.26 49.64 -8.17
C ILE A 800 12.02 50.15 -9.40
N SER A 801 12.64 49.22 -10.14
CA SER A 801 13.33 49.44 -11.41
C SER A 801 13.09 48.24 -12.34
N THR A 802 13.81 48.12 -13.47
CA THR A 802 13.76 46.92 -14.33
C THR A 802 14.40 45.69 -13.67
N GLU A 803 15.24 45.88 -12.65
CA GLU A 803 16.03 44.80 -12.01
C GLU A 803 15.80 44.68 -10.50
N GLU A 804 14.93 45.51 -9.93
CA GLU A 804 14.60 45.53 -8.49
C GLU A 804 13.07 45.62 -8.28
N ARG A 805 12.52 44.85 -7.33
CA ARG A 805 11.09 44.90 -6.99
C ARG A 805 10.82 44.61 -5.51
N TYR A 806 9.72 45.14 -4.97
CA TYR A 806 9.11 44.63 -3.74
C TYR A 806 8.18 43.48 -4.07
N ALA A 807 8.29 42.36 -3.37
CA ALA A 807 7.40 41.20 -3.51
C ALA A 807 6.72 40.87 -2.17
N LEU A 808 5.46 40.46 -2.22
CA LEU A 808 4.74 39.95 -1.07
C LEU A 808 5.27 38.55 -0.74
N LEU A 809 5.86 38.39 0.45
CA LEU A 809 6.51 37.15 0.88
C LEU A 809 5.58 36.18 1.62
N ASN A 810 4.38 36.64 2.02
CA ASN A 810 3.40 35.82 2.74
C ASN A 810 2.00 35.80 2.07
N PRO A 811 1.90 35.45 0.78
CA PRO A 811 0.59 35.17 0.18
C PRO A 811 -0.08 34.00 0.94
N GLU A 812 -1.38 34.12 1.21
CA GLU A 812 -2.08 33.20 2.10
C GLU A 812 -3.58 33.13 1.76
N ASN A 813 -4.18 31.97 2.05
CA ASN A 813 -5.62 31.76 1.97
C ASN A 813 -6.24 31.82 3.37
N LEU A 814 -7.04 32.86 3.61
CA LEU A 814 -7.66 33.13 4.89
C LEU A 814 -9.10 32.61 4.91
N THR A 815 -9.51 31.99 6.01
CA THR A 815 -10.92 31.66 6.29
C THR A 815 -11.41 32.47 7.48
N ILE A 816 -12.47 33.24 7.28
CA ILE A 816 -12.97 34.17 8.30
C ILE A 816 -13.78 33.41 9.35
N ASN A 817 -13.27 33.31 10.58
CA ASN A 817 -13.99 32.73 11.73
C ASN A 817 -13.90 33.58 13.01
N LYS A 818 -13.09 34.64 12.99
CA LYS A 818 -12.91 35.64 14.05
C LYS A 818 -12.36 36.92 13.46
N SER A 819 -12.36 38.00 14.25
CA SER A 819 -11.63 39.23 13.91
C SER A 819 -10.12 39.03 14.09
N PHE A 820 -9.32 39.55 13.14
CA PHE A 820 -7.86 39.56 13.21
C PHE A 820 -7.27 40.67 12.32
N THR A 821 -5.95 40.89 12.47
CA THR A 821 -5.15 41.77 11.61
C THR A 821 -4.23 40.92 10.73
N TYR A 822 -4.34 41.07 9.42
CA TYR A 822 -3.38 40.52 8.46
C TYR A 822 -2.25 41.52 8.23
N TYR A 823 -1.00 41.08 8.42
CA TYR A 823 0.20 41.89 8.18
C TYR A 823 0.88 41.43 6.89
N ALA A 824 0.85 42.26 5.85
CA ALA A 824 1.53 41.98 4.59
C ALA A 824 3.04 42.20 4.74
N LYS A 825 3.84 41.16 4.49
CA LYS A 825 5.31 41.19 4.57
C LYS A 825 5.89 41.40 3.18
N TRP A 826 6.33 42.62 2.92
CA TRP A 826 6.97 42.98 1.65
C TRP A 826 8.50 42.92 1.79
N GLY A 827 9.17 42.21 0.89
CA GLY A 827 10.63 42.11 0.83
C GLY A 827 11.17 42.53 -0.53
N ILE A 828 12.46 42.90 -0.58
CA ILE A 828 13.15 43.27 -1.83
C ILE A 828 13.60 42.02 -2.56
N GLN A 829 13.42 42.01 -3.88
CA GLN A 829 13.96 41.01 -4.79
C GLN A 829 14.80 41.67 -5.89
N TYR A 830 15.87 40.99 -6.27
CA TYR A 830 16.79 41.38 -7.35
C TYR A 830 16.68 40.41 -8.52
N LEU A 831 16.76 40.94 -9.74
CA LEU A 831 16.84 40.13 -10.95
C LEU A 831 18.25 39.54 -11.09
N ILE A 832 18.35 38.21 -11.06
CA ILE A 832 19.58 37.47 -11.31
C ILE A 832 19.51 36.90 -12.71
N THR A 833 20.51 37.21 -13.55
CA THR A 833 20.59 36.66 -14.91
C THR A 833 21.62 35.56 -14.97
N VAL A 834 21.19 34.37 -15.41
CA VAL A 834 22.04 33.18 -15.52
C VAL A 834 22.38 32.95 -16.98
N LYS A 835 23.66 33.09 -17.32
CA LYS A 835 24.22 32.84 -18.65
C LYS A 835 25.00 31.53 -18.62
N SER A 836 24.45 30.52 -19.28
CA SER A 836 25.09 29.22 -19.41
C SER A 836 24.62 28.54 -20.68
N ASN A 837 25.52 27.75 -21.29
CA ASN A 837 25.19 26.91 -22.45
C ASN A 837 24.59 25.55 -22.05
N LEU A 838 24.66 25.18 -20.76
CA LEU A 838 24.07 23.96 -20.18
C LEU A 838 23.26 24.31 -18.92
N PRO A 839 22.30 23.47 -18.48
CA PRO A 839 21.52 23.76 -17.27
C PRO A 839 22.43 23.92 -16.04
N VAL A 840 22.16 24.92 -15.20
CA VAL A 840 22.93 25.18 -13.99
C VAL A 840 22.11 24.70 -12.81
N HIS A 841 22.69 23.83 -11.98
CA HIS A 841 22.05 23.36 -10.75
C HIS A 841 22.69 24.07 -9.56
N ALA A 842 21.88 24.52 -8.60
CA ALA A 842 22.37 25.24 -7.43
C ALA A 842 21.50 24.95 -6.20
N PHE A 843 22.09 25.11 -5.02
CA PHE A 843 21.33 25.28 -3.79
C PHE A 843 20.96 26.76 -3.62
N VAL A 844 19.67 27.09 -3.54
CA VAL A 844 19.18 28.44 -3.20
C VAL A 844 18.63 28.36 -1.77
N ASN A 845 19.24 29.02 -0.80
CA ASN A 845 18.89 28.87 0.63
C ASN A 845 18.81 27.41 1.11
N ASN A 846 19.73 26.57 0.63
CA ASN A 846 19.80 25.12 0.89
C ASN A 846 18.72 24.26 0.22
N THR A 847 17.85 24.80 -0.65
CA THR A 847 16.96 23.99 -1.51
C THR A 847 17.64 23.70 -2.84
N ASN A 848 17.66 22.43 -3.26
CA ASN A 848 18.27 22.01 -4.52
C ASN A 848 17.34 22.35 -5.70
N GLU A 849 17.76 23.28 -6.55
CA GLU A 849 16.95 23.79 -7.66
C GLU A 849 17.79 24.01 -8.93
N SER A 850 17.12 24.08 -10.09
CA SER A 850 17.76 24.57 -11.31
C SER A 850 17.88 26.09 -11.21
N LEU A 851 19.10 26.61 -11.28
CA LEU A 851 19.36 28.04 -11.22
C LEU A 851 18.96 28.68 -12.55
N LEU A 852 17.90 29.49 -12.53
CA LEU A 852 17.33 30.13 -13.72
C LEU A 852 17.49 31.64 -13.63
N THR A 853 17.37 32.31 -14.77
CA THR A 853 17.19 33.76 -14.78
C THR A 853 15.85 34.09 -14.13
N GLY A 854 15.86 34.90 -13.08
CA GLY A 854 14.66 35.14 -12.28
C GLY A 854 14.87 36.10 -11.12
N TRP A 855 13.82 36.27 -10.34
CA TRP A 855 13.80 37.17 -9.18
C TRP A 855 14.11 36.40 -7.90
N TYR A 856 15.15 36.81 -7.20
CA TYR A 856 15.61 36.19 -5.96
C TYR A 856 15.53 37.21 -4.82
N ASN A 857 15.27 36.77 -3.60
CA ASN A 857 15.15 37.68 -2.46
C ASN A 857 16.53 38.24 -2.10
N GLU A 858 16.54 39.46 -1.60
CA GLU A 858 17.70 40.01 -0.93
C GLU A 858 18.16 39.05 0.19
N TYR A 859 19.46 38.79 0.23
CA TYR A 859 20.16 37.84 1.09
C TYR A 859 19.99 36.35 0.77
N ASP A 860 19.32 35.96 -0.32
CA ASP A 860 19.33 34.57 -0.78
C ASP A 860 20.78 34.09 -1.00
N ILE A 861 21.09 32.86 -0.55
CA ILE A 861 22.40 32.22 -0.71
C ILE A 861 22.32 31.21 -1.85
N ILE A 862 23.03 31.46 -2.94
CA ILE A 862 23.09 30.60 -4.13
C ILE A 862 24.43 29.86 -4.16
N ARG A 863 24.41 28.53 -4.18
CA ARG A 863 25.61 27.67 -4.29
C ARG A 863 25.52 26.75 -5.52
N ILE A 864 26.32 27.02 -6.54
CA ILE A 864 26.32 26.25 -7.80
C ILE A 864 26.94 24.86 -7.58
N ILE A 865 26.25 23.82 -8.04
CA ILE A 865 26.64 22.42 -7.88
C ILE A 865 27.47 21.97 -9.08
N ASN A 866 28.60 21.32 -8.82
CA ASN A 866 29.48 20.78 -9.86
C ASN A 866 28.94 19.45 -10.42
N ILE A 867 27.97 19.54 -11.32
CA ILE A 867 27.45 18.41 -12.08
C ILE A 867 28.17 18.26 -13.43
N THR A 868 28.17 17.03 -13.96
CA THR A 868 28.79 16.72 -15.26
C THR A 868 27.75 16.23 -16.27
N TYR A 869 27.92 16.59 -17.54
CA TYR A 869 27.02 16.26 -18.64
C TYR A 869 27.73 15.35 -19.65
N TYR A 870 27.40 14.07 -19.67
CA TYR A 870 28.03 13.10 -20.59
C TYR A 870 27.54 13.29 -22.02
N ILE A 871 28.47 13.46 -22.96
CA ILE A 871 28.19 13.42 -24.40
C ILE A 871 28.15 11.96 -24.87
N ASN A 872 29.09 11.14 -24.37
CA ASN A 872 29.16 9.70 -24.56
C ASN A 872 30.01 9.07 -23.44
N SER A 873 30.26 7.75 -23.51
CA SER A 873 31.04 7.00 -22.51
C SER A 873 32.49 7.48 -22.33
N THR A 874 33.02 8.30 -23.24
CA THR A 874 34.41 8.77 -23.22
C THR A 874 34.55 10.30 -23.18
N THR A 875 33.44 11.04 -23.21
CA THR A 875 33.43 12.50 -23.28
C THR A 875 32.32 13.09 -22.41
N ARG A 876 32.62 14.08 -21.56
CA ARG A 876 31.63 14.81 -20.75
C ARG A 876 31.96 16.30 -20.63
N TYR A 877 30.99 17.17 -20.37
CA TYR A 877 31.23 18.54 -19.93
C TYR A 877 31.23 18.59 -18.41
N ALA A 878 32.16 19.34 -17.82
CA ALA A 878 32.20 19.63 -16.39
C ALA A 878 32.35 21.15 -16.18
N ILE A 879 31.91 21.66 -15.03
CA ILE A 879 32.09 23.07 -14.71
C ILE A 879 33.59 23.34 -14.56
N TYR A 880 34.11 24.25 -15.39
CA TYR A 880 35.48 24.74 -15.31
C TYR A 880 35.57 25.92 -14.34
N ASN A 881 34.62 26.87 -14.43
CA ASN A 881 34.53 28.01 -13.53
C ASN A 881 33.12 28.66 -13.58
N ALA A 882 32.77 29.47 -12.60
CA ALA A 882 31.60 30.35 -12.61
C ALA A 882 31.97 31.75 -12.09
N THR A 883 31.46 32.80 -12.75
CA THR A 883 31.64 34.19 -12.33
C THR A 883 30.33 34.76 -11.78
N PRO A 884 30.34 35.51 -10.66
CA PRO A 884 31.52 35.95 -9.89
C PRO A 884 32.14 34.85 -9.00
N SER A 885 31.37 33.85 -8.59
CA SER A 885 31.82 32.74 -7.75
C SER A 885 30.83 31.58 -7.81
N LEU A 886 31.23 30.41 -7.28
CA LEU A 886 30.32 29.27 -7.07
C LEU A 886 29.40 29.46 -5.85
N ASN A 887 29.67 30.43 -4.98
CA ASN A 887 28.90 30.75 -3.77
C ASN A 887 28.59 32.24 -3.74
N ILE A 888 27.31 32.60 -3.86
CA ILE A 888 26.85 33.98 -4.06
C ILE A 888 25.80 34.32 -3.00
N SER A 889 25.89 35.51 -2.42
CA SER A 889 24.81 36.11 -1.62
C SER A 889 24.18 37.23 -2.43
N VAL A 890 22.87 37.18 -2.62
CA VAL A 890 22.11 38.13 -3.43
C VAL A 890 21.99 39.45 -2.67
N LYS A 891 22.76 40.47 -3.07
CA LYS A 891 22.74 41.82 -2.46
C LYS A 891 22.39 42.94 -3.44
N SER A 892 22.39 42.62 -4.73
CA SER A 892 22.10 43.52 -5.84
C SER A 892 21.80 42.67 -7.09
N PRO A 893 21.29 43.26 -8.19
CA PRO A 893 21.23 42.57 -9.46
C PRO A 893 22.63 42.14 -9.90
N LEU A 894 22.76 40.91 -10.42
CA LEU A 894 24.02 40.42 -10.96
C LEU A 894 23.84 39.35 -12.05
N ASN A 895 24.86 39.25 -12.90
CA ASN A 895 24.94 38.27 -13.97
C ASN A 895 25.84 37.10 -13.54
N ILE A 896 25.26 35.91 -13.41
CA ILE A 896 25.98 34.67 -13.17
C ILE A 896 26.33 34.05 -14.52
N THR A 897 27.60 33.81 -14.78
CA THR A 897 28.03 33.08 -15.98
C THR A 897 28.74 31.79 -15.57
N VAL A 898 28.28 30.65 -16.09
CA VAL A 898 28.87 29.33 -15.80
C VAL A 898 29.56 28.80 -17.05
N TYR A 899 30.84 28.48 -16.92
CA TYR A 899 31.68 28.00 -18.00
C TYR A 899 31.87 26.49 -17.88
N TYR A 900 31.39 25.76 -18.88
CA TYR A 900 31.61 24.34 -19.01
C TYR A 900 32.76 24.07 -19.98
N LEU A 901 33.66 23.16 -19.60
CA LEU A 901 34.74 22.68 -20.46
C LEU A 901 34.62 21.16 -20.63
N GLN A 902 34.99 20.68 -21.80
CA GLN A 902 34.96 19.26 -22.13
C GLN A 902 36.06 18.51 -21.38
N GLN A 903 35.72 17.35 -20.85
CA GLN A 903 36.60 16.34 -20.27
C GLN A 903 36.55 15.08 -21.14
N TYR A 904 37.69 14.41 -21.24
CA TYR A 904 37.83 13.14 -21.93
C TYR A 904 38.24 12.04 -20.96
N LEU A 905 37.74 10.83 -21.21
CA LEU A 905 38.15 9.64 -20.49
C LEU A 905 39.56 9.28 -20.95
N VAL A 906 40.48 9.24 -19.99
CA VAL A 906 41.87 8.84 -20.15
C VAL A 906 42.02 7.47 -19.52
N ASN A 907 42.43 6.49 -20.31
CA ASN A 907 42.80 5.15 -19.89
C ASN A 907 44.31 4.99 -20.03
N ILE A 908 45.03 4.78 -18.94
CA ILE A 908 46.47 4.51 -18.98
C ILE A 908 46.68 3.17 -18.29
N ASN A 909 47.14 2.19 -19.06
CA ASN A 909 47.43 0.84 -18.61
C ASN A 909 46.24 0.15 -17.88
N GLY A 910 45.00 0.42 -18.31
CA GLY A 910 43.79 -0.13 -17.70
C GLY A 910 43.16 0.74 -16.61
N LYS A 911 43.80 1.85 -16.20
CA LYS A 911 43.28 2.79 -15.19
C LYS A 911 42.63 3.99 -15.85
N THR A 912 41.37 4.25 -15.50
CA THR A 912 40.56 5.29 -16.15
C THR A 912 40.30 6.50 -15.26
N PHE A 913 40.52 7.71 -15.76
CA PHE A 913 40.12 8.98 -15.11
C PHE A 913 39.69 10.03 -16.14
N TRP A 914 39.05 11.11 -15.70
CA TRP A 914 38.59 12.19 -16.58
C TRP A 914 39.53 13.38 -16.52
N ALA A 915 39.99 13.85 -17.67
CA ALA A 915 40.87 15.01 -17.77
C ALA A 915 40.24 16.09 -18.67
N PHE A 916 40.38 17.36 -18.30
CA PHE A 916 39.91 18.47 -19.14
C PHE A 916 40.68 18.51 -20.47
N LYS A 917 40.01 18.94 -21.54
CA LYS A 917 40.64 19.21 -22.82
C LYS A 917 41.81 20.18 -22.62
N GLY A 918 43.00 19.81 -23.09
CA GLY A 918 44.25 20.57 -22.93
C GLY A 918 45.07 20.22 -21.68
N SER A 919 44.59 19.31 -20.79
CA SER A 919 45.39 18.81 -19.67
C SER A 919 46.65 18.07 -20.17
N LYS A 920 47.77 18.21 -19.45
CA LYS A 920 49.03 17.51 -19.75
C LYS A 920 49.23 16.33 -18.81
N ILE A 921 49.58 15.17 -19.36
CA ILE A 921 49.77 13.93 -18.60
C ILE A 921 51.13 13.33 -18.96
N THR A 922 51.95 13.03 -17.95
CA THR A 922 53.23 12.34 -18.15
C THR A 922 53.02 10.83 -18.02
N LEU A 923 53.33 10.09 -19.07
CA LEU A 923 53.23 8.63 -19.12
C LEU A 923 54.53 8.02 -18.60
N TYR A 924 54.50 7.42 -17.42
CA TYR A 924 55.67 6.86 -16.75
C TYR A 924 55.35 5.55 -16.05
N GLU A 925 56.21 4.55 -16.21
CA GLU A 925 56.15 3.26 -15.51
C GLU A 925 57.56 2.80 -15.16
N VAL A 926 57.74 2.17 -14.01
CA VAL A 926 59.04 1.60 -13.64
C VAL A 926 59.19 0.23 -14.30
N VAL A 927 60.19 0.06 -15.16
CA VAL A 927 60.44 -1.22 -15.83
C VAL A 927 61.83 -1.78 -15.49
N PRO A 928 61.98 -3.11 -15.36
CA PRO A 928 63.28 -3.73 -15.05
C PRO A 928 64.35 -3.33 -16.07
N PHE A 929 65.60 -3.21 -15.62
CA PHE A 929 66.70 -2.67 -16.45
C PHE A 929 66.94 -3.43 -17.77
N TYR A 930 66.52 -4.70 -17.87
CA TYR A 930 66.62 -5.53 -19.08
C TYR A 930 65.44 -5.34 -20.04
N TYR A 931 64.46 -4.49 -19.71
CA TYR A 931 63.38 -4.04 -20.59
C TYR A 931 63.49 -2.54 -20.87
N SER A 932 63.04 -2.14 -22.04
CA SER A 932 62.73 -0.75 -22.41
C SER A 932 61.23 -0.63 -22.57
N ALA A 933 60.64 0.43 -22.02
CA ALA A 933 59.21 0.70 -22.06
C ALA A 933 58.86 1.71 -23.14
N LYS A 934 57.79 1.42 -23.88
CA LYS A 934 57.15 2.35 -24.79
C LYS A 934 55.65 2.36 -24.55
N TRP A 935 55.04 3.53 -24.52
CA TRP A 935 53.60 3.68 -24.47
C TRP A 935 53.04 3.64 -25.89
N ILE A 936 52.05 2.78 -26.12
CA ILE A 936 51.40 2.57 -27.40
C ILE A 936 49.89 2.62 -27.20
N GLY A 937 49.23 3.44 -27.98
CA GLY A 937 47.80 3.69 -27.83
C GLY A 937 47.33 4.84 -28.70
N THR A 938 46.59 5.78 -28.09
CA THR A 938 46.20 7.05 -28.73
C THR A 938 47.43 7.86 -29.18
N TYR A 939 48.49 7.85 -28.37
CA TYR A 939 49.82 8.35 -28.66
C TYR A 939 50.80 7.16 -28.75
N THR A 940 51.95 7.37 -29.40
CA THR A 940 53.03 6.37 -29.39
C THR A 940 54.32 7.06 -29.00
N THR A 941 54.73 6.83 -27.76
CA THR A 941 55.81 7.61 -27.15
C THR A 941 56.66 6.79 -26.20
N ASN A 942 57.85 7.29 -25.90
CA ASN A 942 58.75 6.63 -24.96
C ASN A 942 58.23 6.78 -23.53
N ASN A 943 58.70 5.91 -22.65
CA ASN A 943 58.46 6.07 -21.22
C ASN A 943 59.00 7.43 -20.72
N ASN A 944 58.27 8.07 -19.81
CA ASN A 944 58.48 9.42 -19.29
C ASN A 944 58.11 10.58 -20.24
N ALA A 945 57.22 10.36 -21.22
CA ALA A 945 56.79 11.41 -22.14
C ALA A 945 55.49 12.10 -21.70
N THR A 946 55.39 13.41 -21.90
CA THR A 946 54.17 14.19 -21.62
C THR A 946 53.29 14.33 -22.85
N ILE A 947 52.04 13.89 -22.75
CA ILE A 947 50.99 14.05 -23.76
C ILE A 947 49.98 15.12 -23.35
N THR A 948 49.26 15.68 -24.31
CA THR A 948 48.15 16.64 -24.06
C THR A 948 46.82 15.97 -24.39
N VAL A 949 45.81 16.11 -23.53
CA VAL A 949 44.50 15.47 -23.69
C VAL A 949 43.63 16.31 -24.61
N GLU A 950 43.67 16.03 -25.91
CA GLU A 950 42.81 16.70 -26.90
C GLU A 950 41.58 15.86 -27.30
N SER A 951 41.60 14.56 -26.95
CA SER A 951 40.56 13.55 -27.21
C SER A 951 40.66 12.41 -26.19
N PRO A 952 39.75 11.40 -26.18
CA PRO A 952 39.90 10.23 -25.32
C PRO A 952 41.26 9.55 -25.53
N VAL A 953 41.99 9.38 -24.43
CA VAL A 953 43.33 8.80 -24.44
C VAL A 953 43.23 7.36 -23.96
N ASN A 954 43.89 6.44 -24.66
CA ASN A 954 44.04 5.07 -24.23
C ASN A 954 45.47 4.63 -24.49
N GLU A 955 46.29 4.50 -23.47
CA GLU A 955 47.70 4.13 -23.55
C GLU A 955 47.94 2.78 -22.91
N LYS A 956 48.72 1.93 -23.56
CA LYS A 956 49.21 0.68 -23.00
C LYS A 956 50.72 0.65 -23.04
N ILE A 957 51.33 0.17 -21.98
CA ILE A 957 52.77 -0.04 -21.97
C ILE A 957 53.12 -1.30 -22.76
N VAL A 958 54.15 -1.21 -23.57
CA VAL A 958 54.75 -2.32 -24.30
C VAL A 958 56.21 -2.40 -23.92
N LEU A 959 56.61 -3.58 -23.42
CA LEU A 959 57.97 -3.87 -23.00
C LEU A 959 58.75 -4.51 -24.14
N LYS A 960 59.97 -4.03 -24.39
CA LYS A 960 60.90 -4.62 -25.36
C LYS A 960 62.25 -4.89 -24.69
N LEU A 961 62.80 -6.09 -24.89
CA LEU A 961 64.09 -6.49 -24.33
C LEU A 961 65.19 -5.48 -24.71
N ASN A 962 65.92 -5.01 -23.70
CA ASN A 962 67.08 -4.16 -23.85
C ASN A 962 68.35 -5.03 -23.88
N LEU A 963 68.66 -5.55 -25.07
CA LEU A 963 69.79 -6.45 -25.30
C LEU A 963 71.14 -5.87 -24.87
N LEU A 964 71.31 -4.53 -24.94
CA LEU A 964 72.53 -3.85 -24.53
C LEU A 964 72.80 -4.04 -23.02
N ASN A 965 71.75 -3.89 -22.20
CA ASN A 965 71.83 -4.03 -20.74
C ASN A 965 71.99 -5.50 -20.32
N ILE A 966 71.42 -6.43 -21.07
CA ILE A 966 71.57 -7.87 -20.85
C ILE A 966 73.03 -8.28 -21.10
N ILE A 967 73.61 -7.83 -22.22
CA ILE A 967 75.00 -8.14 -22.59
C ILE A 967 75.99 -7.54 -21.58
N SER A 968 75.77 -6.31 -21.13
CA SER A 968 76.67 -5.68 -20.15
C SER A 968 76.70 -6.45 -18.83
N THR A 969 75.53 -6.93 -18.36
CA THR A 969 75.38 -7.70 -17.13
C THR A 969 76.04 -9.08 -17.22
N LEU A 970 75.93 -9.74 -18.38
CA LEU A 970 76.66 -10.98 -18.67
C LEU A 970 78.18 -10.77 -18.61
N LEU A 971 78.68 -9.66 -19.14
CA LEU A 971 80.11 -9.34 -19.12
C LEU A 971 80.63 -9.11 -17.68
N THR A 972 79.84 -8.46 -16.82
CA THR A 972 80.17 -8.26 -15.40
C THR A 972 80.14 -9.57 -14.60
N ILE A 973 79.20 -10.47 -14.89
CA ILE A 973 79.15 -11.79 -14.27
C ILE A 973 80.38 -12.62 -14.66
N VAL A 974 80.77 -12.61 -15.94
CA VAL A 974 81.96 -13.33 -16.42
C VAL A 974 83.23 -12.79 -15.76
N THR A 975 83.39 -11.47 -15.66
CA THR A 975 84.54 -10.86 -14.98
C THR A 975 84.58 -11.16 -13.48
N ALA A 976 83.42 -11.17 -12.80
CA ALA A 976 83.33 -11.57 -11.40
C ALA A 976 83.74 -13.04 -11.18
N ILE A 977 83.30 -13.96 -12.07
CA ILE A 977 83.69 -15.38 -12.04
C ILE A 977 85.21 -15.53 -12.22
N VAL A 978 85.82 -14.78 -13.15
CA VAL A 978 87.27 -14.80 -13.37
C VAL A 978 88.04 -14.31 -12.13
N ILE A 979 87.58 -13.25 -11.47
CA ILE A 979 88.20 -12.72 -10.25
C ILE A 979 88.11 -13.72 -9.08
N ILE A 980 86.96 -14.40 -8.93
CA ILE A 980 86.75 -15.42 -7.89
C ILE A 980 87.61 -16.67 -8.14
N SER A 981 87.83 -17.04 -9.41
CA SER A 981 88.67 -18.20 -9.76
C SER A 981 90.16 -18.00 -9.45
N LYS A 982 90.67 -16.76 -9.45
CA LYS A 982 92.07 -16.45 -9.12
C LYS A 982 92.39 -16.53 -7.63
N LYS A 983 91.42 -16.43 -6.72
CA LYS A 983 91.65 -16.41 -5.26
C LYS A 983 91.80 -17.80 -4.62
N ARG A 984 91.68 -18.89 -5.39
CA ARG A 984 91.87 -20.28 -4.94
C ARG A 984 93.25 -20.88 -5.26
N PHE A 985 94.13 -20.12 -5.91
CA PHE A 985 95.54 -20.49 -6.10
C PHE A 985 96.44 -19.43 -5.46
N LYS A 986 96.40 -19.36 -4.12
CA LYS A 986 97.50 -18.87 -3.28
C LYS A 986 97.32 -19.38 -1.86
#